data_AF-A0A7W2UH73-F1
#
_entry.id   AF-A0A7W2UH73-F1
#
_cell.length_a   1.000
_cell.length_b   1.000
_cell.length_c   1.000
_cell.angle_alpha   90.00
_cell.angle_beta   90.00
_cell.angle_gamma   90.00
#
_symmetry.space_group_name_H-M   'P 1'
#
loop_
_entity.id
_entity.type
_entity.pdbx_description
1 polymer ?
#
loop_
_entity_poly.entity_id
_entity_poly.type
_entity_poly.pdbx_seq_one_letter_code
_entity_poly.pdbx_strand_id
1 'polypeptide(L)'
;MAYDHIQPAAFIPTPGSDPFLMPHYALAFPRAWRDPLKDHWQHGKPERRDRGKVSVPIKRLNQVIAAVAPDLVSVAKRAPLDDGRPWLYANAPYPKAVMSTFIHAWLRDLQPGPEGHAKVKETASLLDINGLEWDLLSVDMLEQTVSDGGTAVPADHLWRLLPEVLAARIARKEPAYEHFGERLTFRQVAMDAGAPGAELVSWPPLEYPTGRGAKAKVWNYSAYIRICLRTAPFDPTPRIHLSTGVRRWVRGPVWLPQRGSASVYLLADQSLVPDGPAPERFAVGGLRWVPQTGGYAWVQGGPEGMLNQISAVPRFPSPDLMAKEPETWLTSRDGVTAAVVHHTMMGRHGVHAGIAPQERRRLTEWAAASLSPEFTRVSTSRRSGIRRQTPHNVLESTASVPKKATDEDKARIERENAERQARNAARRRPLLSRAIGPSGLTAVLLHQTDIMRDHLVAAAEENLGLARYRTAGGPDLWQWDHPDLTVRLHVRQAGELVGPLGEGSTLRRGDEWDAAMDARRRAVRDELRVWATELGTHPQLAFVELEGKDGFRRRTSDPKSALRVGLADASLVSQFLDLPDPDSTKPEAVSDPHRARAAWNDGLRQLGMRFLPEHSLGAAIPEDLNQLAFWLVKRNVSRDNKYPQFTPIAVLIRPGQDCVLGRTAETSDWVPYPELLRSLTGKIRSTDLRTRKQQEDATALFVKQTLYKLRGEPTLVLTHAQNTRQRWPWLTNPGLAIDRLSLGAGPLQRLAAHGRRLRVVRIASNDREETPQWWAPDGDSGAGIAKGLWVPADAPQDNRLFQSTSDKASQHGHPRDMSKFTEHRNAAGRSLRMPGTPAWNPEILDLCMAALQPGDDPEQWAMYVHQQRFPDDYANALQLPLALHLARLAAKYAEPMEDREQADPGTASIGATPEHGEEDESEDDA
;
A
#
# COMPACT_ATOMS: atom_id res chain seq x y z
N MET A 1 -7.38 -5.74 29.53
CA MET A 1 -8.59 -4.90 29.44
C MET A 1 -9.13 -4.96 28.03
N ALA A 2 -10.40 -5.34 27.86
CA ALA A 2 -11.10 -5.23 26.59
C ALA A 2 -11.72 -3.83 26.53
N TYR A 3 -11.45 -3.08 25.47
CA TYR A 3 -12.06 -1.77 25.27
C TYR A 3 -13.41 -1.93 24.57
N ASP A 4 -14.41 -1.15 24.96
CA ASP A 4 -15.73 -1.23 24.34
C ASP A 4 -15.96 -0.19 23.25
N HIS A 5 -15.08 0.80 23.12
CA HIS A 5 -15.17 1.85 22.12
C HIS A 5 -13.83 2.06 21.40
N ILE A 6 -13.92 2.55 20.16
CA ILE A 6 -12.79 3.14 19.44
C ILE A 6 -13.15 4.54 18.99
N GLN A 7 -12.12 5.35 18.81
CA GLN A 7 -12.25 6.71 18.35
C GLN A 7 -11.45 6.91 17.06
N PRO A 8 -12.13 7.11 15.93
CA PRO A 8 -11.49 7.53 14.69
C PRO A 8 -10.87 8.92 14.81
N ALA A 9 -9.75 9.13 14.12
CA ALA A 9 -9.12 10.42 13.86
C ALA A 9 -9.78 11.11 12.65
N ALA A 10 -11.10 11.24 12.70
CA ALA A 10 -11.93 11.79 11.65
C ALA A 10 -12.84 12.91 12.21
N PHE A 11 -13.09 13.91 11.38
CA PHE A 11 -13.86 15.11 11.71
C PHE A 11 -14.86 15.40 10.59
N ILE A 12 -16.04 15.86 10.95
CA ILE A 12 -17.13 16.22 10.04
C ILE A 12 -17.49 17.69 10.23
N PRO A 13 -18.01 18.37 9.20
CA PRO A 13 -18.58 19.71 9.35
C PRO A 13 -19.54 19.77 10.54
N THR A 14 -19.45 20.84 11.32
CA THR A 14 -20.34 21.04 12.47
C THR A 14 -21.79 21.20 11.98
N PRO A 15 -22.73 20.33 12.43
CA PRO A 15 -24.11 20.41 11.95
C PRO A 15 -24.74 21.79 12.21
N GLY A 16 -25.38 22.35 11.19
CA GLY A 16 -26.06 23.64 11.29
C GLY A 16 -25.14 24.87 11.35
N SER A 17 -23.84 24.72 11.09
CA SER A 17 -22.94 25.87 10.98
C SER A 17 -23.19 26.69 9.70
N ASP A 18 -22.85 27.98 9.75
CA ASP A 18 -22.82 28.83 8.56
C ASP A 18 -21.86 28.29 7.48
N PRO A 19 -22.03 28.68 6.20
CA PRO A 19 -21.09 28.33 5.13
C PRO A 19 -19.66 28.72 5.48
N PHE A 20 -18.70 27.83 5.20
CA PHE A 20 -17.30 28.07 5.52
C PHE A 20 -16.63 28.86 4.38
N LEU A 21 -16.90 30.15 4.32
CA LEU A 21 -16.39 31.04 3.27
C LEU A 21 -14.98 31.55 3.58
N MET A 22 -14.06 31.39 2.63
CA MET A 22 -12.68 31.87 2.73
C MET A 22 -12.27 32.70 1.51
N PRO A 23 -11.67 33.89 1.71
CA PRO A 23 -11.17 34.70 0.60
C PRO A 23 -9.88 34.09 0.03
N HIS A 24 -9.83 33.92 -1.28
CA HIS A 24 -8.63 33.49 -2.00
C HIS A 24 -8.47 34.23 -3.31
N TYR A 25 -7.21 34.56 -3.65
CA TYR A 25 -6.87 34.91 -5.02
C TYR A 25 -6.81 33.64 -5.85
N ALA A 26 -7.56 33.61 -6.94
CA ALA A 26 -7.67 32.47 -7.81
C ALA A 26 -7.24 32.83 -9.23
N LEU A 27 -6.60 31.89 -9.92
CA LEU A 27 -6.18 32.07 -11.31
C LEU A 27 -6.75 30.94 -12.17
N ALA A 28 -7.49 31.31 -13.21
CA ALA A 28 -8.02 30.40 -14.22
C ALA A 28 -7.22 30.48 -15.51
N PHE A 29 -7.29 29.42 -16.33
CA PHE A 29 -6.90 29.56 -17.73
C PHE A 29 -8.01 30.28 -18.49
N PRO A 30 -7.71 31.36 -19.24
CA PRO A 30 -8.71 32.00 -20.07
C PRO A 30 -9.29 31.02 -21.09
N ARG A 31 -10.61 31.07 -21.31
CA ARG A 31 -11.29 30.15 -22.25
C ARG A 31 -10.72 30.23 -23.68
N ALA A 32 -10.24 31.41 -24.08
CA ALA A 32 -9.59 31.63 -25.38
C ALA A 32 -8.30 30.81 -25.58
N TRP A 33 -7.67 30.33 -24.50
CA TRP A 33 -6.43 29.55 -24.57
C TRP A 33 -6.67 28.10 -25.01
N ARG A 34 -7.93 27.65 -25.00
CA ARG A 34 -8.30 26.25 -25.24
C ARG A 34 -7.73 25.72 -26.55
N ASP A 35 -8.06 26.35 -27.67
CA ASP A 35 -7.70 25.85 -28.99
C ASP A 35 -6.21 26.02 -29.29
N PRO A 36 -5.56 27.17 -29.01
CA PRO A 36 -4.12 27.32 -29.17
C PRO A 36 -3.31 26.30 -28.37
N LEU A 37 -3.68 26.02 -27.10
CA LEU A 37 -2.98 25.02 -26.29
C LEU A 37 -3.21 23.59 -26.75
N LYS A 38 -4.42 23.26 -27.22
CA LYS A 38 -4.71 21.93 -27.80
C LYS A 38 -3.93 21.71 -29.08
N ASP A 39 -3.85 22.72 -29.95
CA ASP A 39 -3.08 22.68 -31.18
C ASP A 39 -1.58 22.58 -30.91
N HIS A 40 -1.05 23.44 -30.02
CA HIS A 40 0.33 23.38 -29.55
C HIS A 40 0.70 21.99 -29.03
N TRP A 41 -0.12 21.40 -28.17
CA TRP A 41 0.13 20.08 -27.62
C TRP A 41 0.04 18.96 -28.67
N GLN A 42 -0.77 19.11 -29.71
CA GLN A 42 -0.94 18.11 -30.77
C GLN A 42 0.06 18.25 -31.91
N HIS A 43 0.75 19.39 -32.02
CA HIS A 43 1.74 19.64 -33.05
C HIS A 43 2.80 18.51 -33.12
N GLY A 44 3.10 18.05 -34.34
CA GLY A 44 4.03 16.93 -34.59
C GLY A 44 3.52 15.54 -34.20
N LYS A 45 2.29 15.40 -33.69
CA LYS A 45 1.72 14.09 -33.30
C LYS A 45 0.77 13.55 -34.38
N PRO A 46 0.69 12.21 -34.55
CA PRO A 46 -0.27 11.60 -35.48
C PRO A 46 -1.69 12.06 -35.20
N GLU A 47 -2.47 12.29 -36.25
CA GLU A 47 -3.84 12.76 -36.14
C GLU A 47 -4.69 11.78 -35.32
N ARG A 48 -5.22 12.25 -34.19
CA ARG A 48 -6.07 11.45 -33.31
C ARG A 48 -7.52 11.59 -33.74
N ARG A 49 -8.24 10.47 -33.83
CA ARG A 49 -9.68 10.39 -34.14
C ARG A 49 -10.57 11.26 -33.23
N ASP A 50 -10.11 11.62 -32.03
CA ASP A 50 -10.84 12.41 -31.02
C ASP A 50 -10.12 13.73 -30.65
N ARG A 51 -9.85 14.63 -31.61
CA ARG A 51 -9.21 15.95 -31.34
C ARG A 51 -9.94 16.77 -30.25
N GLY A 52 -11.27 16.70 -30.18
CA GLY A 52 -12.09 17.44 -29.21
C GLY A 52 -11.85 17.07 -27.74
N LYS A 53 -11.43 15.82 -27.46
CA LYS A 53 -11.26 15.27 -26.09
C LYS A 53 -9.83 15.38 -25.55
N VAL A 54 -8.94 16.09 -26.24
CA VAL A 54 -7.53 16.19 -25.84
C VAL A 54 -7.40 17.14 -24.64
N SER A 55 -6.96 16.61 -23.50
CA SER A 55 -6.60 17.39 -22.31
C SER A 55 -5.11 17.72 -22.31
N VAL A 56 -4.76 18.98 -22.03
CA VAL A 56 -3.35 19.42 -21.98
C VAL A 56 -2.77 19.14 -20.58
N PRO A 57 -1.61 18.47 -20.47
CA PRO A 57 -1.03 18.10 -19.18
C PRO A 57 -0.34 19.29 -18.48
N ILE A 58 -0.59 19.47 -17.18
CA ILE A 58 0.05 20.50 -16.33
C ILE A 58 0.83 19.92 -15.16
N LYS A 59 1.00 18.58 -15.08
CA LYS A 59 1.69 17.92 -13.96
C LYS A 59 3.09 18.50 -13.71
N ARG A 60 3.88 18.68 -14.76
CA ARG A 60 5.25 19.22 -14.68
C ARG A 60 5.28 20.69 -14.28
N LEU A 61 4.28 21.46 -14.73
CA LEU A 61 4.08 22.84 -14.29
C LEU A 61 3.76 22.89 -12.79
N ASN A 62 2.86 22.03 -12.29
CA ASN A 62 2.53 21.95 -10.87
C ASN A 62 3.76 21.55 -10.02
N GLN A 63 4.57 20.60 -10.47
CA GLN A 63 5.80 20.19 -9.80
C GLN A 63 6.80 21.34 -9.66
N VAL A 64 6.94 22.15 -10.70
CA VAL A 64 7.80 23.34 -10.69
C VAL A 64 7.26 24.40 -9.73
N ILE A 65 5.96 24.67 -9.76
CA ILE A 65 5.31 25.61 -8.84
C ILE A 65 5.52 25.20 -7.39
N ALA A 66 5.31 23.92 -7.05
CA ALA A 66 5.57 23.41 -5.70
C ALA A 66 7.04 23.53 -5.26
N ALA A 67 7.99 23.64 -6.21
CA ALA A 67 9.41 23.78 -5.92
C ALA A 67 9.86 25.25 -5.75
N VAL A 68 9.22 26.22 -6.43
CA VAL A 68 9.70 27.62 -6.45
C VAL A 68 8.67 28.66 -6.02
N ALA A 69 7.40 28.29 -5.92
CA ALA A 69 6.30 29.14 -5.45
C ALA A 69 5.38 28.31 -4.54
N PRO A 70 5.90 27.84 -3.38
CA PRO A 70 5.22 26.84 -2.55
C PRO A 70 3.88 27.32 -1.96
N ASP A 71 3.64 28.63 -1.91
CA ASP A 71 2.38 29.21 -1.43
C ASP A 71 1.26 29.23 -2.48
N LEU A 72 1.56 28.87 -3.73
CA LEU A 72 0.57 28.61 -4.77
C LEU A 72 0.00 27.20 -4.64
N VAL A 73 -1.30 27.09 -4.37
CA VAL A 73 -2.00 25.81 -4.27
C VAL A 73 -2.58 25.44 -5.63
N SER A 74 -1.98 24.45 -6.29
CA SER A 74 -2.54 23.86 -7.52
C SER A 74 -3.57 22.79 -7.21
N VAL A 75 -4.79 22.96 -7.74
CA VAL A 75 -5.93 22.06 -7.49
C VAL A 75 -6.26 21.17 -8.68
N ALA A 76 -5.67 21.44 -9.85
CA ALA A 76 -5.99 20.73 -11.09
C ALA A 76 -4.85 19.81 -11.54
N LYS A 77 -5.19 18.59 -11.97
CA LYS A 77 -4.21 17.60 -12.50
C LYS A 77 -3.95 17.78 -14.00
N ARG A 78 -4.86 18.48 -14.70
CA ARG A 78 -4.87 18.77 -16.14
C ARG A 78 -5.38 20.19 -16.31
N ALA A 79 -5.02 20.86 -17.41
CA ALA A 79 -5.49 22.23 -17.67
C ALA A 79 -7.02 22.27 -17.81
N PRO A 80 -7.75 22.98 -16.92
CA PRO A 80 -9.20 23.19 -17.05
C PRO A 80 -9.49 24.27 -18.09
N LEU A 81 -9.50 23.88 -19.38
CA LEU A 81 -9.66 24.83 -20.51
C LEU A 81 -11.11 25.08 -20.90
N ASP A 82 -12.05 24.27 -20.39
CA ASP A 82 -13.40 24.18 -20.96
C ASP A 82 -14.47 24.91 -20.11
N ASP A 83 -14.23 25.07 -18.81
CA ASP A 83 -15.21 25.62 -17.86
C ASP A 83 -14.77 26.97 -17.27
N GLY A 84 -13.51 27.37 -17.44
CA GLY A 84 -12.94 28.58 -16.83
C GLY A 84 -12.72 28.43 -15.32
N ARG A 85 -12.68 27.20 -14.79
CA ARG A 85 -12.44 26.97 -13.37
C ARG A 85 -11.00 27.36 -13.00
N PRO A 86 -10.77 27.98 -11.82
CA PRO A 86 -9.42 28.24 -11.35
C PRO A 86 -8.62 26.96 -11.16
N TRP A 87 -7.33 27.02 -11.50
CA TRP A 87 -6.40 25.92 -11.29
C TRP A 87 -5.37 26.21 -10.21
N LEU A 88 -5.15 27.49 -9.88
CA LEU A 88 -4.34 27.96 -8.75
C LEU A 88 -5.16 28.78 -7.77
N TYR A 89 -4.82 28.65 -6.50
CA TYR A 89 -5.29 29.47 -5.39
C TYR A 89 -4.11 29.97 -4.57
N ALA A 90 -4.23 31.17 -4.02
CA ALA A 90 -3.20 31.80 -3.19
C ALA A 90 -3.82 32.74 -2.15
N ASN A 91 -3.04 33.06 -1.12
CA ASN A 91 -3.42 34.09 -0.12
C ASN A 91 -3.07 35.51 -0.59
N ALA A 92 -2.14 35.63 -1.55
CA ALA A 92 -1.76 36.89 -2.19
C ALA A 92 -1.43 36.61 -3.67
N PRO A 93 -1.69 37.58 -4.57
CA PRO A 93 -1.40 37.41 -5.98
C PRO A 93 0.11 37.35 -6.23
N TYR A 94 0.55 36.46 -7.11
CA TYR A 94 1.94 36.44 -7.59
C TYR A 94 2.14 37.41 -8.76
N PRO A 95 3.34 38.01 -8.92
CA PRO A 95 3.61 38.93 -10.01
C PRO A 95 3.33 38.34 -11.40
N LYS A 96 2.71 39.12 -12.30
CA LYS A 96 2.39 38.68 -13.68
C LYS A 96 3.64 38.18 -14.43
N ALA A 97 4.80 38.80 -14.21
CA ALA A 97 6.07 38.38 -14.81
C ALA A 97 6.50 36.95 -14.39
N VAL A 98 6.27 36.58 -13.13
CA VAL A 98 6.55 35.22 -12.63
C VAL A 98 5.62 34.21 -13.30
N MET A 99 4.32 34.51 -13.34
CA MET A 99 3.33 33.66 -14.00
C MET A 99 3.63 33.48 -15.49
N SER A 100 4.02 34.56 -16.17
CA SER A 100 4.44 34.52 -17.56
C SER A 100 5.63 33.57 -17.76
N THR A 101 6.64 33.63 -16.90
CA THR A 101 7.80 32.72 -16.95
C THR A 101 7.38 31.25 -16.81
N PHE A 102 6.47 30.93 -15.88
CA PHE A 102 5.95 29.58 -15.72
C PHE A 102 5.23 29.05 -16.97
N ILE A 103 4.36 29.87 -17.57
CA ILE A 103 3.61 29.48 -18.77
C ILE A 103 4.56 29.29 -19.97
N HIS A 104 5.53 30.18 -20.17
CA HIS A 104 6.52 30.03 -21.25
C HIS A 104 7.38 28.76 -21.07
N ALA A 105 7.85 28.49 -19.86
CA ALA A 105 8.59 27.26 -19.57
C ALA A 105 7.74 26.00 -19.83
N TRP A 106 6.45 26.04 -19.46
CA TRP A 106 5.52 24.95 -19.72
C TRP A 106 5.27 24.73 -21.21
N LEU A 107 5.09 25.80 -22.01
CA LEU A 107 4.92 25.68 -23.46
C LEU A 107 6.14 25.01 -24.11
N ARG A 108 7.35 25.33 -23.68
CA ARG A 108 8.58 24.66 -24.16
C ARG A 108 8.61 23.18 -23.76
N ASP A 109 8.26 22.85 -22.51
CA ASP A 109 8.18 21.44 -22.07
C ASP A 109 7.15 20.62 -22.87
N LEU A 110 6.06 21.24 -23.32
CA LEU A 110 5.05 20.57 -24.16
C LEU A 110 5.55 20.25 -25.57
N GLN A 111 6.51 21.03 -26.10
CA GLN A 111 7.10 20.91 -27.44
C GLN A 111 8.62 21.08 -27.40
N PRO A 112 9.36 20.07 -26.90
CA PRO A 112 10.81 20.16 -26.77
C PRO A 112 11.53 20.13 -28.13
N GLY A 113 12.68 20.79 -28.21
CA GLY A 113 13.58 20.80 -29.37
C GLY A 113 13.43 21.98 -30.35
N PRO A 114 14.29 22.06 -31.38
CA PRO A 114 14.39 23.22 -32.27
C PRO A 114 13.12 23.47 -33.10
N GLU A 115 12.49 22.39 -33.58
CA GLU A 115 11.24 22.46 -34.37
C GLU A 115 10.06 22.99 -33.52
N GLY A 116 10.06 22.73 -32.22
CA GLY A 116 9.05 23.23 -31.28
C GLY A 116 9.16 24.72 -31.01
N HIS A 117 10.34 25.33 -31.17
CA HIS A 117 10.59 26.73 -30.80
C HIS A 117 9.69 27.72 -31.56
N ALA A 118 9.55 27.53 -32.88
CA ALA A 118 8.66 28.36 -33.70
C ALA A 118 7.21 28.24 -33.22
N LYS A 119 6.77 27.02 -32.91
CA LYS A 119 5.40 26.77 -32.44
C LYS A 119 5.14 27.34 -31.04
N VAL A 120 6.12 27.32 -30.15
CA VAL A 120 6.04 28.00 -28.85
C VAL A 120 5.84 29.50 -29.03
N LYS A 121 6.61 30.15 -29.92
CA LYS A 121 6.48 31.60 -30.16
C LYS A 121 5.13 31.97 -30.77
N GLU A 122 4.68 31.20 -31.75
CA GLU A 122 3.35 31.33 -32.36
C GLU A 122 2.26 31.21 -31.28
N THR A 123 2.28 30.11 -30.51
CA THR A 123 1.28 29.86 -29.47
C THR A 123 1.30 30.96 -28.41
N ALA A 124 2.47 31.35 -27.90
CA ALA A 124 2.58 32.41 -26.90
C ALA A 124 1.98 33.74 -27.37
N SER A 125 2.10 34.07 -28.67
CA SER A 125 1.48 35.27 -29.25
C SER A 125 -0.05 35.23 -29.29
N LEU A 126 -0.64 34.03 -29.34
CA LEU A 126 -2.10 33.81 -29.33
C LEU A 126 -2.70 33.81 -27.92
N LEU A 127 -1.90 33.55 -26.88
CA LEU A 127 -2.41 33.39 -25.51
C LEU A 127 -2.57 34.71 -24.75
N ASP A 128 -1.98 35.84 -25.17
CA ASP A 128 -1.96 37.06 -24.34
C ASP A 128 -1.61 36.77 -22.86
N ILE A 129 -0.43 36.18 -22.65
CA ILE A 129 -0.01 35.67 -21.32
C ILE A 129 0.03 36.79 -20.26
N ASN A 130 0.30 38.03 -20.67
CA ASN A 130 0.35 39.19 -19.78
C ASN A 130 -1.04 39.66 -19.35
N GLY A 131 -2.10 39.26 -20.07
CA GLY A 131 -3.50 39.46 -19.72
C GLY A 131 -4.02 38.53 -18.61
N LEU A 132 -3.19 37.64 -18.04
CA LEU A 132 -3.58 36.83 -16.89
C LEU A 132 -3.84 37.70 -15.64
N GLU A 133 -5.00 37.53 -15.01
CA GLU A 133 -5.44 38.29 -13.83
C GLU A 133 -5.85 37.38 -12.69
N TRP A 134 -5.52 37.80 -11.46
CA TRP A 134 -5.93 37.12 -10.24
C TRP A 134 -7.27 37.68 -9.77
N ASP A 135 -8.27 36.81 -9.66
CA ASP A 135 -9.59 37.18 -9.15
C ASP A 135 -9.64 36.91 -7.64
N LEU A 136 -10.13 37.88 -6.85
CA LEU A 136 -10.40 37.66 -5.43
C LEU A 136 -11.77 37.00 -5.27
N LEU A 137 -11.79 35.71 -4.95
CA LEU A 137 -13.00 34.91 -4.79
C LEU A 137 -13.28 34.63 -3.31
N SER A 138 -14.56 34.58 -2.95
CA SER A 138 -15.01 33.98 -1.70
C SER A 138 -15.38 32.52 -1.98
N VAL A 139 -14.56 31.59 -1.51
CA VAL A 139 -14.70 30.16 -1.79
C VAL A 139 -15.38 29.48 -0.62
N ASP A 140 -16.47 28.77 -0.87
CA ASP A 140 -17.11 27.89 0.12
C ASP A 140 -16.30 26.60 0.27
N MET A 141 -15.64 26.46 1.41
CA MET A 141 -14.79 25.32 1.72
C MET A 141 -15.57 24.02 1.99
N LEU A 142 -16.90 24.07 1.97
CA LEU A 142 -17.79 22.93 2.10
C LEU A 142 -18.66 22.70 0.85
N GLU A 143 -18.34 23.35 -0.29
CA GLU A 143 -19.06 23.19 -1.56
C GLU A 143 -19.13 21.71 -1.98
N GLN A 144 -20.35 21.19 -2.08
CA GLN A 144 -20.57 19.80 -2.48
C GLN A 144 -21.93 19.56 -3.11
N THR A 145 -22.04 18.40 -3.75
CA THR A 145 -23.32 17.79 -4.15
C THR A 145 -23.46 16.44 -3.44
N VAL A 146 -24.60 15.77 -3.61
CA VAL A 146 -24.85 14.41 -3.10
C VAL A 146 -25.14 13.49 -4.27
N SER A 147 -24.53 12.31 -4.29
CA SER A 147 -24.78 11.32 -5.35
C SER A 147 -26.16 10.67 -5.20
N ASP A 148 -26.64 10.01 -6.24
CA ASP A 148 -27.91 9.26 -6.21
C ASP A 148 -27.97 8.20 -5.09
N GLY A 149 -26.80 7.74 -4.62
CA GLY A 149 -26.67 6.80 -3.51
C GLY A 149 -26.56 7.43 -2.12
N GLY A 150 -26.67 8.75 -2.00
CA GLY A 150 -26.59 9.47 -0.72
C GLY A 150 -25.17 9.79 -0.26
N THR A 151 -24.15 9.61 -1.09
CA THR A 151 -22.75 9.91 -0.72
C THR A 151 -22.42 11.38 -1.04
N ALA A 152 -21.71 12.06 -0.14
CA ALA A 152 -21.08 13.36 -0.38
C ALA A 152 -20.19 13.37 -1.64
N VAL A 153 -20.31 14.41 -2.44
CA VAL A 153 -19.47 14.69 -3.61
C VAL A 153 -18.93 16.12 -3.51
N PRO A 154 -17.83 16.32 -2.76
CA PRO A 154 -17.16 17.61 -2.67
C PRO A 154 -16.68 18.12 -4.03
N ALA A 155 -16.71 19.43 -4.22
CA ALA A 155 -16.17 20.07 -5.42
C ALA A 155 -14.68 19.69 -5.62
N ASP A 156 -14.27 19.49 -6.88
CA ASP A 156 -12.96 18.92 -7.23
C ASP A 156 -11.78 19.69 -6.61
N HIS A 157 -11.89 21.01 -6.47
CA HIS A 157 -10.83 21.84 -5.92
C HIS A 157 -10.63 21.67 -4.41
N LEU A 158 -11.68 21.29 -3.66
CA LEU A 158 -11.63 21.13 -2.21
C LEU A 158 -10.78 19.95 -1.75
N TRP A 159 -10.59 18.92 -2.59
CA TRP A 159 -9.72 17.79 -2.28
C TRP A 159 -8.26 18.20 -1.99
N ARG A 160 -7.86 19.37 -2.49
CA ARG A 160 -6.56 19.99 -2.21
C ARG A 160 -6.69 21.24 -1.33
N LEU A 161 -7.62 22.14 -1.66
CA LEU A 161 -7.69 23.47 -1.05
C LEU A 161 -8.11 23.43 0.42
N LEU A 162 -9.17 22.68 0.77
CA LEU A 162 -9.64 22.59 2.16
C LEU A 162 -8.56 22.02 3.10
N PRO A 163 -7.90 20.88 2.78
CA PRO A 163 -6.77 20.41 3.59
C PRO A 163 -5.64 21.42 3.77
N GLU A 164 -5.33 22.23 2.74
CA GLU A 164 -4.30 23.27 2.83
C GLU A 164 -4.68 24.41 3.77
N VAL A 165 -5.95 24.85 3.74
CA VAL A 165 -6.48 25.85 4.67
C VAL A 165 -6.41 25.34 6.11
N LEU A 166 -6.82 24.09 6.35
CA LEU A 166 -6.77 23.48 7.68
C LEU A 166 -5.32 23.27 8.17
N ALA A 167 -4.40 22.88 7.28
CA ALA A 167 -2.98 22.76 7.60
C ALA A 167 -2.39 24.11 8.04
N ALA A 168 -2.75 25.21 7.37
CA ALA A 168 -2.29 26.55 7.75
C ALA A 168 -2.79 26.96 9.14
N ARG A 169 -4.03 26.62 9.48
CA ARG A 169 -4.58 26.86 10.84
C ARG A 169 -3.85 26.05 11.92
N ILE A 170 -3.48 24.80 11.64
CA ILE A 170 -2.72 23.98 12.58
C ILE A 170 -1.29 24.53 12.74
N ALA A 171 -0.63 24.92 11.65
CA ALA A 171 0.73 25.48 11.69
C ALA A 171 0.84 26.76 12.54
N ARG A 172 -0.22 27.58 12.55
CA ARG A 172 -0.30 28.85 13.29
C ARG A 172 -0.95 28.71 14.68
N LYS A 173 -1.19 27.47 15.15
CA LYS A 173 -1.87 27.21 16.41
C LYS A 173 -1.01 27.63 17.61
N GLU A 174 -1.63 28.38 18.52
CA GLU A 174 -1.09 28.64 19.86
C GLU A 174 -2.02 28.05 20.95
N PRO A 175 -1.46 27.52 22.06
CA PRO A 175 -0.04 27.24 22.25
C PRO A 175 0.47 26.13 21.31
N ALA A 176 1.75 26.18 20.97
CA ALA A 176 2.45 25.08 20.29
C ALA A 176 2.25 23.73 21.02
N TYR A 177 2.44 22.61 20.33
CA TYR A 177 2.33 21.29 20.96
C TYR A 177 3.38 21.17 22.05
N GLU A 178 2.96 20.96 23.29
CA GLU A 178 3.84 20.82 24.44
C GLU A 178 3.49 19.56 25.23
N HIS A 179 4.50 18.76 25.57
CA HIS A 179 4.35 17.59 26.43
C HIS A 179 5.64 17.36 27.22
N PHE A 180 5.52 17.20 28.55
CA PHE A 180 6.66 17.08 29.47
C PHE A 180 7.70 18.22 29.32
N GLY A 181 7.24 19.44 29.03
CA GLY A 181 8.10 20.62 28.88
C GLY A 181 8.86 20.71 27.55
N GLU A 182 8.73 19.71 26.67
CA GLU A 182 9.26 19.77 25.31
C GLU A 182 8.19 20.29 24.35
N ARG A 183 8.59 21.23 23.48
CA ARG A 183 7.70 21.89 22.52
C ARG A 183 8.01 21.48 21.09
N LEU A 184 6.97 21.26 20.29
CA LEU A 184 7.06 21.04 18.85
C LEU A 184 6.27 22.12 18.11
N THR A 185 6.92 22.76 17.15
CA THR A 185 6.29 23.64 16.17
C THR A 185 6.20 22.95 14.82
N PHE A 186 5.16 23.25 14.03
CA PHE A 186 4.90 22.60 12.75
C PHE A 186 4.98 23.59 11.59
N ARG A 187 5.52 23.12 10.47
CA ARG A 187 5.60 23.87 9.20
C ARG A 187 4.89 23.08 8.11
N GLN A 188 4.15 23.79 7.25
CA GLN A 188 3.52 23.19 6.08
C GLN A 188 4.57 22.76 5.05
N VAL A 189 4.19 21.79 4.23
CA VAL A 189 4.96 21.33 3.07
C VAL A 189 4.10 21.50 1.83
N ALA A 190 4.65 22.12 0.79
CA ALA A 190 3.99 22.23 -0.51
C ALA A 190 3.84 20.85 -1.13
N MET A 191 2.65 20.53 -1.61
CA MET A 191 2.34 19.24 -2.23
C MET A 191 1.91 19.43 -3.68
N ASP A 192 2.25 18.48 -4.54
CA ASP A 192 1.74 18.40 -5.90
C ASP A 192 0.20 18.26 -5.91
N ALA A 193 -0.48 18.75 -6.95
CA ALA A 193 -1.92 18.59 -7.17
C ALA A 193 -2.36 17.12 -7.26
N GLY A 194 -1.40 16.21 -7.48
CA GLY A 194 -1.61 14.76 -7.44
C GLY A 194 -1.71 14.17 -6.03
N ALA A 195 -1.22 14.87 -5.00
CA ALA A 195 -1.13 14.36 -3.64
C ALA A 195 -2.50 14.30 -2.93
N PRO A 196 -2.73 13.32 -2.05
CA PRO A 196 -3.95 13.23 -1.26
C PRO A 196 -3.89 14.21 -0.07
N GLY A 197 -4.33 15.45 -0.26
CA GLY A 197 -4.43 16.43 0.84
C GLY A 197 -3.14 17.20 1.13
N ALA A 198 -2.93 17.60 2.40
CA ALA A 198 -1.84 18.47 2.87
C ALA A 198 -0.96 17.80 3.95
N GLU A 199 0.28 18.28 4.09
CA GLU A 199 1.25 17.77 5.08
C GLU A 199 1.89 18.90 5.91
N LEU A 200 2.08 18.61 7.20
CA LEU A 200 2.86 19.39 8.16
C LEU A 200 3.98 18.52 8.72
N VAL A 201 5.15 19.10 8.97
CA VAL A 201 6.25 18.44 9.68
C VAL A 201 6.70 19.28 10.88
N SER A 202 7.10 18.62 11.97
CA SER A 202 7.70 19.33 13.09
C SER A 202 9.07 19.87 12.69
N TRP A 203 9.34 21.13 13.03
CA TRP A 203 10.59 21.80 12.72
C TRP A 203 11.04 22.72 13.86
N PRO A 204 12.34 22.75 14.25
CA PRO A 204 13.47 21.97 13.72
C PRO A 204 13.30 20.45 13.87
N PRO A 205 14.05 19.63 13.12
CA PRO A 205 13.99 18.19 13.25
C PRO A 205 14.46 17.76 14.66
N LEU A 206 13.92 16.65 15.13
CA LEU A 206 14.32 15.99 16.35
C LEU A 206 15.57 15.15 16.12
N GLU A 207 16.40 15.08 17.15
CA GLU A 207 17.60 14.27 17.18
C GLU A 207 17.41 12.97 17.98
N TYR A 208 17.98 11.89 17.46
CA TYR A 208 18.11 10.60 18.14
C TYR A 208 19.56 10.10 18.09
N PRO A 209 20.36 10.35 19.13
CA PRO A 209 21.71 9.81 19.24
C PRO A 209 21.67 8.30 19.52
N THR A 210 22.52 7.54 18.82
CA THR A 210 22.70 6.09 18.95
C THR A 210 24.19 5.75 19.03
N GLY A 211 24.54 4.64 19.69
CA GLY A 211 25.94 4.24 19.91
C GLY A 211 26.67 5.03 21.01
N ARG A 212 27.94 4.71 21.27
CA ARG A 212 28.79 5.37 22.28
C ARG A 212 30.17 5.72 21.70
N GLY A 213 30.80 6.77 22.23
CA GLY A 213 32.14 7.20 21.85
C GLY A 213 32.27 7.52 20.36
N ALA A 214 33.34 7.05 19.73
CA ALA A 214 33.63 7.29 18.30
C ALA A 214 32.59 6.67 17.33
N LYS A 215 31.68 5.80 17.80
CA LYS A 215 30.61 5.19 16.99
C LYS A 215 29.26 5.92 17.16
N ALA A 216 29.21 7.05 17.85
CA ALA A 216 27.98 7.81 18.04
C ALA A 216 27.42 8.29 16.68
N LYS A 217 26.14 8.03 16.44
CA LYS A 217 25.40 8.48 15.25
C LYS A 217 24.17 9.24 15.70
N VAL A 218 23.98 10.45 15.17
CA VAL A 218 22.75 11.22 15.37
C VAL A 218 21.84 10.98 14.16
N TRP A 219 20.59 10.61 14.43
CA TRP A 219 19.56 10.45 13.42
C TRP A 219 18.55 11.59 13.53
N ASN A 220 18.26 12.23 12.40
CA ASN A 220 17.34 13.35 12.31
C ASN A 220 15.97 12.89 11.80
N TYR A 221 14.89 13.33 12.47
CA TYR A 221 13.52 12.96 12.12
C TYR A 221 12.52 14.02 12.59
N SER A 222 11.30 14.01 12.06
CA SER A 222 10.23 14.91 12.44
C SER A 222 8.93 14.14 12.69
N ALA A 223 8.05 14.67 13.54
CA ALA A 223 6.64 14.29 13.51
C ALA A 223 6.02 14.82 12.22
N TYR A 224 5.07 14.09 11.62
CA TYR A 224 4.20 14.64 10.58
C TYR A 224 2.74 14.60 11.02
N ILE A 225 1.97 15.56 10.49
CA ILE A 225 0.51 15.57 10.51
C ILE A 225 0.05 15.72 9.07
N ARG A 226 -0.80 14.81 8.60
CA ARG A 226 -1.45 14.90 7.29
C ARG A 226 -2.93 15.09 7.45
N ILE A 227 -3.48 15.87 6.53
CA ILE A 227 -4.90 16.22 6.48
C ILE A 227 -5.43 15.81 5.11
N CYS A 228 -6.47 14.99 5.09
CA CYS A 228 -7.12 14.57 3.85
C CYS A 228 -8.63 14.80 3.92
N LEU A 229 -9.20 15.37 2.86
CA LEU A 229 -10.64 15.30 2.61
C LEU A 229 -11.00 13.89 2.14
N ARG A 230 -12.09 13.35 2.67
CA ARG A 230 -12.63 12.01 2.42
C ARG A 230 -14.15 12.03 2.40
N THR A 231 -14.72 10.96 1.89
CA THR A 231 -16.17 10.69 1.92
C THR A 231 -16.38 9.25 2.37
N ALA A 232 -17.57 8.95 2.88
CA ALA A 232 -17.96 7.60 3.26
C ALA A 232 -19.17 7.15 2.41
N PRO A 233 -19.26 5.88 1.97
CA PRO A 233 -20.42 5.38 1.24
C PRO A 233 -21.73 5.65 1.99
N PHE A 234 -22.74 6.14 1.27
CA PHE A 234 -24.09 6.41 1.80
C PHE A 234 -24.17 7.53 2.85
N ASP A 235 -23.07 8.26 3.08
CA ASP A 235 -23.01 9.37 4.01
C ASP A 235 -22.97 10.70 3.21
N PRO A 236 -23.96 11.60 3.36
CA PRO A 236 -24.01 12.86 2.63
C PRO A 236 -23.01 13.89 3.17
N THR A 237 -22.26 13.54 4.22
CA THR A 237 -21.33 14.44 4.91
C THR A 237 -19.88 14.06 4.61
N PRO A 238 -19.04 15.01 4.14
CA PRO A 238 -17.64 14.77 3.91
C PRO A 238 -16.86 14.77 5.22
N ARG A 239 -15.64 14.22 5.20
CA ARG A 239 -14.84 13.98 6.39
C ARG A 239 -13.42 14.48 6.21
N ILE A 240 -12.83 15.05 7.26
CA ILE A 240 -11.40 15.31 7.35
C ILE A 240 -10.76 14.19 8.15
N HIS A 241 -9.79 13.51 7.56
CA HIS A 241 -8.94 12.56 8.28
C HIS A 241 -7.65 13.26 8.70
N LEU A 242 -7.25 13.04 9.95
CA LEU A 242 -5.92 13.39 10.44
C LEU A 242 -5.08 12.12 10.60
N SER A 243 -3.92 12.11 9.96
CA SER A 243 -2.94 11.01 10.05
C SER A 243 -1.64 11.54 10.66
N THR A 244 -1.09 10.81 11.63
CA THR A 244 0.16 11.21 12.32
C THR A 244 1.21 10.10 12.25
N GLY A 245 2.48 10.48 12.22
CA GLY A 245 3.60 9.54 12.16
C GLY A 245 4.97 10.20 12.07
N VAL A 246 5.96 9.44 11.60
CA VAL A 246 7.38 9.85 11.58
C VAL A 246 7.87 10.13 10.15
N ARG A 247 8.49 11.29 9.94
CA ARG A 247 9.28 11.66 8.76
C ARG A 247 10.77 11.51 9.08
N ARG A 248 11.54 10.85 8.23
CA ARG A 248 12.97 10.59 8.43
C ARG A 248 13.81 11.38 7.44
N TRP A 249 14.97 11.86 7.89
CA TRP A 249 15.91 12.62 7.08
C TRP A 249 17.18 11.80 6.80
N VAL A 250 17.80 12.01 5.64
CA VAL A 250 19.03 11.30 5.27
C VAL A 250 20.17 11.71 6.20
N ARG A 251 21.00 10.72 6.56
CA ARG A 251 22.25 10.89 7.32
C ARG A 251 23.43 10.52 6.41
N GLY A 252 24.49 11.33 6.40
CA GLY A 252 25.65 11.14 5.54
C GLY A 252 25.34 11.34 4.04
N PRO A 253 26.29 10.97 3.15
CA PRO A 253 26.12 11.16 1.71
C PRO A 253 24.85 10.50 1.18
N VAL A 254 24.09 11.25 0.39
CA VAL A 254 22.86 10.78 -0.25
C VAL A 254 23.20 9.67 -1.24
N TRP A 255 22.64 8.49 -1.00
CA TRP A 255 22.69 7.39 -1.94
C TRP A 255 21.36 7.24 -2.67
N LEU A 256 21.40 7.30 -4.00
CA LEU A 256 20.22 7.10 -4.85
C LEU A 256 20.37 5.77 -5.61
N PRO A 257 19.47 4.80 -5.44
CA PRO A 257 19.45 3.62 -6.30
C PRO A 257 19.16 4.04 -7.76
N GLN A 258 19.63 3.21 -8.71
CA GLN A 258 19.76 3.53 -10.15
C GLN A 258 18.57 4.30 -10.76
N ARG A 259 18.80 5.58 -11.10
CA ARG A 259 17.86 6.54 -11.74
C ARG A 259 16.76 7.13 -10.84
N GLY A 260 16.77 6.83 -9.55
CA GLY A 260 15.89 7.44 -8.57
C GLY A 260 16.14 8.94 -8.37
N SER A 261 15.13 9.63 -7.83
CA SER A 261 15.26 10.99 -7.31
C SER A 261 14.83 11.02 -5.84
N ALA A 262 15.54 11.76 -4.99
CA ALA A 262 15.09 12.07 -3.64
C ALA A 262 14.25 13.35 -3.61
N SER A 263 13.25 13.39 -2.74
CA SER A 263 12.55 14.65 -2.43
C SER A 263 13.35 15.41 -1.38
N VAL A 264 13.50 16.72 -1.59
CA VAL A 264 14.18 17.62 -0.65
C VAL A 264 13.20 18.71 -0.27
N TYR A 265 13.02 18.91 1.04
CA TYR A 265 12.20 20.01 1.56
C TYR A 265 13.10 21.23 1.69
N LEU A 266 12.67 22.37 1.17
CA LEU A 266 13.44 23.61 1.07
C LEU A 266 12.63 24.76 1.66
N LEU A 267 13.17 25.48 2.64
CA LEU A 267 12.61 26.70 3.20
C LEU A 267 13.64 27.80 3.01
N ALA A 268 13.30 28.81 2.20
CA ALA A 268 14.18 29.93 1.92
C ALA A 268 13.75 31.17 2.71
N ASP A 269 14.73 31.94 3.20
CA ASP A 269 14.47 33.19 3.93
C ASP A 269 13.97 34.31 3.00
N GLN A 270 14.25 34.17 1.70
CA GLN A 270 13.79 35.07 0.64
C GLN A 270 12.94 34.30 -0.38
N SER A 271 12.17 35.04 -1.19
CA SER A 271 11.43 34.45 -2.30
C SER A 271 12.35 33.64 -3.22
N LEU A 272 11.86 32.50 -3.73
CA LEU A 272 12.58 31.69 -4.71
C LEU A 272 12.38 32.19 -6.15
N VAL A 273 11.47 33.14 -6.35
CA VAL A 273 11.18 33.80 -7.64
C VAL A 273 11.36 35.32 -7.53
N PRO A 274 11.68 36.03 -8.62
CA PRO A 274 11.79 37.49 -8.62
C PRO A 274 10.47 38.16 -8.16
N ASP A 275 10.57 39.11 -7.24
CA ASP A 275 9.45 39.91 -6.68
C ASP A 275 8.27 39.11 -6.10
N GLY A 276 8.44 37.81 -5.89
CA GLY A 276 7.45 36.97 -5.22
C GLY A 276 7.49 37.11 -3.69
N PRO A 277 6.47 36.58 -2.99
CA PRO A 277 6.49 36.51 -1.54
C PRO A 277 7.56 35.52 -1.04
N ALA A 278 8.12 35.80 0.14
CA ALA A 278 8.95 34.83 0.85
C ALA A 278 8.11 33.61 1.27
N PRO A 279 8.63 32.39 1.14
CA PRO A 279 7.84 31.19 1.38
C PRO A 279 7.56 31.00 2.88
N GLU A 280 6.29 30.83 3.25
CA GLU A 280 5.91 30.52 4.65
C GLU A 280 6.02 29.02 4.98
N ARG A 281 6.13 28.18 3.94
CA ARG A 281 6.12 26.72 4.00
C ARG A 281 7.28 26.10 3.21
N PHE A 282 7.58 24.84 3.48
CA PHE A 282 8.60 24.11 2.71
C PHE A 282 8.16 23.93 1.25
N ALA A 283 9.00 24.37 0.32
CA ALA A 283 8.97 23.91 -1.06
C ALA A 283 9.53 22.49 -1.20
N VAL A 284 9.21 21.81 -2.31
CA VAL A 284 9.67 20.44 -2.57
C VAL A 284 10.46 20.34 -3.87
N GLY A 285 11.78 20.19 -3.74
CA GLY A 285 12.71 19.92 -4.84
C GLY A 285 12.91 18.43 -5.09
N GLY A 286 13.31 18.07 -6.31
CA GLY A 286 13.75 16.72 -6.66
C GLY A 286 15.26 16.70 -6.89
N LEU A 287 16.01 15.91 -6.14
CA LEU A 287 17.45 15.72 -6.31
C LEU A 287 17.71 14.41 -7.05
N ARG A 288 18.48 14.45 -8.15
CA ARG A 288 18.79 13.26 -8.95
C ARG A 288 20.25 13.25 -9.41
N TRP A 289 20.82 12.05 -9.50
CA TRP A 289 22.10 11.82 -10.17
C TRP A 289 21.93 11.87 -11.71
N VAL A 290 22.71 12.71 -12.38
CA VAL A 290 22.68 12.89 -13.84
C VAL A 290 23.98 12.33 -14.44
N PRO A 291 23.95 11.13 -15.04
CA PRO A 291 25.16 10.50 -15.57
C PRO A 291 25.90 11.32 -16.63
N GLN A 292 25.18 12.11 -17.43
CA GLN A 292 25.75 12.93 -18.51
C GLN A 292 26.66 14.04 -17.99
N THR A 293 26.37 14.58 -16.80
CA THR A 293 27.15 15.65 -16.17
C THR A 293 28.09 15.12 -15.09
N GLY A 294 28.02 13.83 -14.75
CA GLY A 294 28.85 13.22 -13.71
C GLY A 294 28.57 13.75 -12.29
N GLY A 295 27.37 14.30 -12.05
CA GLY A 295 27.03 14.98 -10.79
C GLY A 295 25.53 14.97 -10.49
N TYR A 296 25.17 15.60 -9.38
CA TYR A 296 23.77 15.77 -8.97
C TYR A 296 23.15 17.02 -9.61
N ALA A 297 21.84 16.97 -9.83
CA ALA A 297 21.07 18.11 -10.32
C ALA A 297 19.69 18.19 -9.66
N TRP A 298 19.17 19.41 -9.57
CA TRP A 298 17.77 19.65 -9.29
C TRP A 298 16.94 19.29 -10.53
N VAL A 299 16.06 18.33 -10.38
CA VAL A 299 15.18 17.85 -11.44
C VAL A 299 13.75 18.18 -11.08
N GLN A 300 13.16 19.16 -11.76
CA GLN A 300 11.71 19.41 -11.75
C GLN A 300 11.27 19.92 -13.13
N GLY A 301 10.08 19.48 -13.54
CA GLY A 301 9.45 19.96 -14.78
C GLY A 301 10.07 19.45 -16.08
N GLY A 302 10.28 18.13 -16.18
CA GLY A 302 10.52 17.46 -17.47
C GLY A 302 11.97 17.44 -17.99
N PRO A 303 12.19 16.89 -19.20
CA PRO A 303 13.51 16.54 -19.74
C PRO A 303 14.33 17.75 -20.20
N GLU A 304 13.68 18.86 -20.59
CA GLU A 304 14.38 20.13 -20.87
C GLU A 304 14.61 20.97 -19.61
N GLY A 305 14.16 20.49 -18.45
CA GLY A 305 14.35 21.12 -17.15
C GLY A 305 13.69 22.50 -17.04
N MET A 306 12.35 22.56 -16.97
CA MET A 306 11.60 23.82 -16.76
C MET A 306 12.18 24.66 -15.62
N LEU A 307 12.64 24.00 -14.54
CA LEU A 307 13.26 24.67 -13.39
C LEU A 307 14.44 25.57 -13.79
N ASN A 308 15.30 25.11 -14.72
CA ASN A 308 16.45 25.88 -15.20
C ASN A 308 16.05 27.13 -16.00
N GLN A 309 14.81 27.17 -16.51
CA GLN A 309 14.31 28.26 -17.34
C GLN A 309 13.67 29.40 -16.53
N ILE A 310 13.47 29.21 -15.22
CA ILE A 310 12.72 30.15 -14.37
C ILE A 310 13.65 31.02 -13.50
N SER A 311 14.96 30.99 -13.74
CA SER A 311 15.97 31.78 -12.99
C SER A 311 15.94 31.55 -11.45
N ALA A 312 15.32 30.46 -10.99
CA ALA A 312 15.19 30.12 -9.57
C ALA A 312 16.34 29.24 -9.06
N VAL A 313 16.98 28.48 -9.95
CA VAL A 313 18.07 27.53 -9.62
C VAL A 313 19.23 28.15 -8.84
N PRO A 314 19.69 29.39 -9.13
CA PRO A 314 20.76 29.99 -8.35
C PRO A 314 20.41 30.20 -6.86
N ARG A 315 19.13 30.18 -6.50
CA ARG A 315 18.64 30.32 -5.11
C ARG A 315 18.49 28.96 -4.40
N PHE A 316 18.75 27.86 -5.08
CA PHE A 316 18.73 26.52 -4.49
C PHE A 316 20.11 26.16 -3.94
N PRO A 317 20.19 25.26 -2.94
CA PRO A 317 21.46 24.69 -2.51
C PRO A 317 22.22 24.06 -3.68
N SER A 318 23.56 24.08 -3.64
CA SER A 318 24.36 23.30 -4.59
C SER A 318 23.96 21.82 -4.53
N PRO A 319 23.52 21.20 -5.65
CA PRO A 319 23.05 19.81 -5.66
C PRO A 319 24.11 18.82 -5.15
N ASP A 320 25.37 18.99 -5.57
CA ASP A 320 26.46 18.11 -5.18
C ASP A 320 26.82 18.28 -3.71
N LEU A 321 26.82 19.52 -3.21
CA LEU A 321 27.09 19.79 -1.80
C LEU A 321 25.95 19.25 -0.91
N MET A 322 24.70 19.43 -1.33
CA MET A 322 23.51 18.86 -0.69
C MET A 322 23.60 17.33 -0.65
N ALA A 323 24.01 16.70 -1.75
CA ALA A 323 24.16 15.25 -1.80
C ALA A 323 25.31 14.74 -0.92
N LYS A 324 26.42 15.49 -0.84
CA LYS A 324 27.61 15.09 -0.08
C LYS A 324 27.42 15.28 1.43
N GLU A 325 26.81 16.39 1.84
CA GLU A 325 26.74 16.84 3.23
C GLU A 325 25.32 17.35 3.60
N PRO A 326 24.26 16.52 3.44
CA PRO A 326 22.86 16.98 3.58
C PRO A 326 22.53 17.51 4.97
N GLU A 327 23.19 16.99 6.01
CA GLU A 327 22.94 17.37 7.41
C GLU A 327 23.33 18.83 7.70
N THR A 328 24.26 19.41 6.93
CA THR A 328 24.69 20.81 7.09
C THR A 328 23.61 21.83 6.72
N TRP A 329 22.54 21.36 6.05
CA TRP A 329 21.42 22.19 5.60
C TRP A 329 20.20 22.11 6.53
N LEU A 330 20.20 21.27 7.56
CA LEU A 330 19.10 21.18 8.53
C LEU A 330 18.91 22.47 9.34
N THR A 331 19.91 23.32 9.35
CA THR A 331 19.88 24.70 9.85
C THR A 331 20.10 25.66 8.67
N SER A 332 19.66 26.92 8.82
CA SER A 332 19.80 27.90 7.72
C SER A 332 21.27 28.04 7.29
N ARG A 333 21.51 27.79 6.01
CA ARG A 333 22.80 27.94 5.32
C ARG A 333 22.55 28.68 4.02
N ASP A 334 23.29 29.75 3.79
CA ASP A 334 23.14 30.59 2.60
C ASP A 334 21.69 31.09 2.38
N GLY A 335 20.95 31.32 3.47
CA GLY A 335 19.55 31.76 3.45
C GLY A 335 18.54 30.64 3.13
N VAL A 336 18.96 29.38 3.15
CA VAL A 336 18.11 28.21 2.89
C VAL A 336 18.27 27.17 3.98
N THR A 337 17.15 26.69 4.51
CA THR A 337 17.06 25.49 5.33
C THR A 337 16.54 24.35 4.47
N ALA A 338 17.15 23.18 4.52
CA ALA A 338 16.79 22.07 3.66
C ALA A 338 17.02 20.68 4.29
N ALA A 339 16.20 19.71 3.89
CA ALA A 339 16.31 18.34 4.36
C ALA A 339 15.96 17.32 3.27
N VAL A 340 16.83 16.33 3.07
CA VAL A 340 16.61 15.24 2.12
C VAL A 340 15.78 14.14 2.79
N VAL A 341 14.65 13.77 2.19
CA VAL A 341 13.75 12.74 2.72
C VAL A 341 14.41 11.36 2.58
N HIS A 342 14.48 10.60 3.67
CA HIS A 342 14.98 9.24 3.68
C HIS A 342 13.94 8.24 3.15
N HIS A 343 14.34 7.38 2.22
CA HIS A 343 13.57 6.23 1.74
C HIS A 343 14.19 4.91 2.22
N THR A 344 13.41 3.85 2.45
CA THR A 344 13.94 2.56 2.96
C THR A 344 14.99 1.93 2.04
N MET A 345 14.86 2.16 0.72
CA MET A 345 15.88 1.75 -0.25
C MET A 345 17.26 2.40 0.01
N MET A 346 17.33 3.55 0.69
CA MET A 346 18.60 4.24 1.01
C MET A 346 19.36 3.62 2.19
N GLY A 347 18.87 2.50 2.74
CA GLY A 347 19.46 1.79 3.86
C GLY A 347 18.68 1.94 5.16
N ARG A 348 19.31 1.50 6.26
CA ARG A 348 18.72 1.52 7.61
C ARG A 348 18.76 2.90 8.23
N HIS A 349 17.68 3.26 8.92
CA HIS A 349 17.57 4.46 9.73
C HIS A 349 17.36 4.11 11.21
N GLY A 350 18.03 4.80 12.13
CA GLY A 350 17.97 4.48 13.57
C GLY A 350 16.61 4.72 14.23
N VAL A 351 15.76 5.57 13.65
CA VAL A 351 14.38 5.79 14.10
C VAL A 351 13.41 4.85 13.39
N HIS A 352 12.67 4.03 14.14
CA HIS A 352 11.73 3.05 13.61
C HIS A 352 10.31 3.61 13.41
N ALA A 353 9.47 2.90 12.64
CA ALA A 353 8.20 3.40 12.11
C ALA A 353 7.06 3.39 13.15
N GLY A 354 5.98 4.13 12.84
CA GLY A 354 4.77 4.23 13.66
C GLY A 354 4.92 5.14 14.87
N ILE A 355 3.83 5.41 15.59
CA ILE A 355 3.79 6.09 16.90
C ILE A 355 2.83 5.34 17.83
N ALA A 356 3.02 5.39 19.15
CA ALA A 356 2.15 4.66 20.06
C ALA A 356 0.75 5.30 20.16
N PRO A 357 -0.31 4.54 20.53
CA PRO A 357 -1.67 5.06 20.60
C PRO A 357 -1.82 6.32 21.46
N GLN A 358 -1.10 6.41 22.58
CA GLN A 358 -1.14 7.57 23.47
C GLN A 358 -0.57 8.84 22.82
N GLU A 359 0.60 8.74 22.19
CA GLU A 359 1.21 9.86 21.49
C GLU A 359 0.37 10.26 20.26
N ARG A 360 -0.18 9.30 19.52
CA ARG A 360 -1.14 9.55 18.43
C ARG A 360 -2.31 10.38 18.93
N ARG A 361 -2.99 9.91 19.97
CA ARG A 361 -4.14 10.59 20.56
C ARG A 361 -3.79 12.05 20.88
N ARG A 362 -2.73 12.28 21.66
CA ARG A 362 -2.33 13.63 22.10
C ARG A 362 -2.09 14.56 20.91
N LEU A 363 -1.29 14.10 19.93
CA LEU A 363 -0.95 14.91 18.77
C LEU A 363 -2.17 15.20 17.88
N THR A 364 -3.02 14.19 17.66
CA THR A 364 -4.26 14.35 16.89
C THR A 364 -5.25 15.30 17.59
N GLU A 365 -5.44 15.17 18.90
CA GLU A 365 -6.36 16.04 19.66
C GLU A 365 -5.88 17.50 19.70
N TRP A 366 -4.57 17.72 19.86
CA TRP A 366 -3.99 19.06 19.77
C TRP A 366 -4.22 19.69 18.38
N ALA A 367 -3.92 18.95 17.30
CA ALA A 367 -4.13 19.44 15.94
C ALA A 367 -5.62 19.68 15.65
N ALA A 368 -6.49 18.80 16.14
CA ALA A 368 -7.93 18.86 15.93
C ALA A 368 -8.57 20.11 16.53
N ALA A 369 -8.01 20.65 17.62
CA ALA A 369 -8.53 21.87 18.23
C ALA A 369 -8.44 23.09 17.28
N SER A 370 -7.62 23.06 16.21
CA SER A 370 -7.59 24.12 15.18
C SER A 370 -8.65 23.96 14.08
N LEU A 371 -9.43 22.87 14.10
CA LEU A 371 -10.51 22.63 13.15
C LEU A 371 -11.85 23.25 13.62
N SER A 372 -11.94 23.61 14.90
CA SER A 372 -13.11 24.26 15.51
C SER A 372 -13.17 25.74 15.10
N PRO A 373 -14.37 26.32 14.89
CA PRO A 373 -15.70 25.73 15.08
C PRO A 373 -16.27 24.96 13.88
N GLU A 374 -15.66 25.02 12.69
CA GLU A 374 -16.27 24.53 11.45
C GLU A 374 -16.34 23.01 11.36
N PHE A 375 -15.47 22.30 12.07
CA PHE A 375 -15.52 20.84 12.15
C PHE A 375 -15.59 20.38 13.60
N THR A 376 -16.38 19.33 13.79
CA THR A 376 -16.46 18.56 15.03
C THR A 376 -15.93 17.15 14.79
N ARG A 377 -15.59 16.48 15.87
CA ARG A 377 -15.09 15.11 15.83
C ARG A 377 -16.22 14.14 15.46
N VAL A 378 -15.92 13.15 14.63
CA VAL A 378 -16.83 12.01 14.41
C VAL A 378 -17.05 11.28 15.73
N SER A 379 -18.27 10.82 15.95
CA SER A 379 -18.67 10.03 17.11
C SER A 379 -17.73 8.84 17.35
N THR A 380 -17.61 8.39 18.61
CA THR A 380 -16.95 7.12 18.91
C THR A 380 -17.69 5.96 18.25
N SER A 381 -16.98 4.91 17.84
CA SER A 381 -17.62 3.66 17.43
C SER A 381 -17.69 2.72 18.63
N ARG A 382 -18.89 2.21 18.92
CA ARG A 382 -19.11 1.18 19.93
C ARG A 382 -18.82 -0.21 19.38
N ARG A 383 -18.40 -1.12 20.23
CA ARG A 383 -18.27 -2.54 19.87
C ARG A 383 -19.62 -3.10 19.45
N SER A 384 -19.63 -3.95 18.44
CA SER A 384 -20.80 -4.71 17.98
C SER A 384 -21.46 -5.46 19.14
N GLY A 385 -22.80 -5.53 19.11
CA GLY A 385 -23.59 -6.25 20.12
C GLY A 385 -23.45 -7.77 20.05
N ILE A 386 -22.85 -8.29 18.98
CA ILE A 386 -22.62 -9.74 18.80
C ILE A 386 -21.49 -10.18 19.72
N ARG A 387 -21.81 -10.99 20.73
CA ARG A 387 -20.89 -11.39 21.81
C ARG A 387 -19.58 -12.01 21.31
N ARG A 388 -19.63 -12.90 20.32
CA ARG A 388 -18.47 -13.63 19.80
C ARG A 388 -17.92 -12.92 18.56
N GLN A 389 -16.79 -12.25 18.76
CA GLN A 389 -16.14 -11.42 17.73
C GLN A 389 -15.19 -12.23 16.82
N THR A 390 -14.66 -13.35 17.32
CA THR A 390 -13.76 -14.24 16.57
C THR A 390 -14.47 -15.54 16.19
N PRO A 391 -14.07 -16.20 15.09
CA PRO A 391 -14.59 -17.51 14.73
C PRO A 391 -14.29 -18.57 15.81
N HIS A 392 -14.87 -19.76 15.65
CA HIS A 392 -14.51 -20.94 16.43
C HIS A 392 -13.13 -21.45 16.00
N ASN A 393 -12.31 -21.79 16.98
CA ASN A 393 -10.99 -22.35 16.70
C ASN A 393 -11.14 -23.83 16.30
N VAL A 394 -10.64 -24.15 15.11
CA VAL A 394 -10.44 -25.51 14.59
C VAL A 394 -9.09 -26.07 15.03
N LEU A 395 -8.09 -25.24 15.29
CA LEU A 395 -6.76 -25.65 15.76
C LEU A 395 -6.55 -25.30 17.23
N GLU A 396 -5.79 -26.15 17.91
CA GLU A 396 -5.42 -25.94 19.31
C GLU A 396 -4.19 -25.06 19.41
N SER A 397 -4.30 -23.95 20.15
CA SER A 397 -3.16 -23.07 20.44
C SER A 397 -2.18 -23.72 21.40
N THR A 398 -0.89 -23.49 21.20
CA THR A 398 0.15 -23.92 22.14
C THR A 398 0.08 -23.09 23.42
N ALA A 399 0.39 -23.73 24.55
CA ALA A 399 0.58 -23.06 25.82
C ALA A 399 1.95 -22.36 25.83
N SER A 400 1.96 -21.11 26.29
CA SER A 400 3.20 -20.37 26.56
C SER A 400 3.86 -20.88 27.84
N VAL A 401 5.18 -21.02 27.83
CA VAL A 401 5.96 -21.34 29.02
C VAL A 401 6.08 -20.11 29.94
N PRO A 402 5.63 -20.16 31.21
CA PRO A 402 5.79 -19.06 32.15
C PRO A 402 7.26 -18.72 32.45
N LYS A 403 7.59 -17.44 32.64
CA LYS A 403 8.97 -16.99 32.93
C LYS A 403 9.60 -17.61 34.19
N LYS A 404 8.80 -18.07 35.14
CA LYS A 404 9.24 -18.71 36.40
C LYS A 404 8.88 -20.21 36.47
N ALA A 405 8.62 -20.84 35.32
CA ALA A 405 8.31 -22.26 35.26
C ALA A 405 9.50 -23.11 35.71
N THR A 406 9.23 -24.12 36.54
CA THR A 406 10.23 -25.16 36.87
C THR A 406 10.55 -25.99 35.63
N ASP A 407 11.66 -26.72 35.61
CA ASP A 407 11.99 -27.58 34.47
C ASP A 407 10.96 -28.71 34.28
N GLU A 408 10.33 -29.17 35.37
CA GLU A 408 9.18 -30.08 35.31
C GLU A 408 7.97 -29.44 34.63
N ASP A 409 7.66 -28.18 34.94
CA ASP A 409 6.58 -27.43 34.30
C ASP A 409 6.87 -27.21 32.80
N LYS A 410 8.12 -26.88 32.44
CA LYS A 410 8.54 -26.73 31.04
C LYS A 410 8.36 -28.04 30.28
N ALA A 411 8.88 -29.14 30.83
CA ALA A 411 8.74 -30.46 30.22
C ALA A 411 7.28 -30.91 30.10
N ARG A 412 6.42 -30.56 31.08
CA ARG A 412 4.98 -30.81 30.99
C ARG A 412 4.34 -29.99 29.86
N ILE A 413 4.62 -28.69 29.79
CA ILE A 413 4.08 -27.79 28.75
C ILE A 413 4.56 -28.22 27.35
N GLU A 414 5.82 -28.63 27.22
CA GLU A 414 6.37 -29.16 25.97
C GLU A 414 5.64 -30.44 25.53
N ARG A 415 5.41 -31.40 26.45
CA ARG A 415 4.61 -32.60 26.16
C ARG A 415 3.19 -32.26 25.73
N GLU A 416 2.50 -31.39 26.47
CA GLU A 416 1.16 -30.94 26.10
C GLU A 416 1.13 -30.25 24.73
N ASN A 417 2.12 -29.39 24.44
CA ASN A 417 2.23 -28.72 23.16
C ASN A 417 2.49 -29.71 22.02
N ALA A 418 3.34 -30.72 22.23
CA ALA A 418 3.57 -31.78 21.26
C ALA A 418 2.29 -32.58 20.97
N GLU A 419 1.49 -32.90 22.00
CA GLU A 419 0.19 -33.56 21.82
C GLU A 419 -0.81 -32.67 21.06
N ARG A 420 -0.88 -31.37 21.38
CA ARG A 420 -1.70 -30.40 20.63
C ARG A 420 -1.27 -30.32 19.17
N GLN A 421 0.03 -30.28 18.89
CA GLN A 421 0.55 -30.28 17.52
C GLN A 421 0.21 -31.59 16.80
N ALA A 422 0.31 -32.75 17.46
CA ALA A 422 -0.06 -34.03 16.87
C ALA A 422 -1.56 -34.07 16.48
N ARG A 423 -2.44 -33.51 17.32
CA ARG A 423 -3.88 -33.36 17.00
C ARG A 423 -4.11 -32.38 15.86
N ASN A 424 -3.43 -31.24 15.84
CA ASN A 424 -3.49 -30.27 14.75
C ASN A 424 -3.03 -30.89 13.42
N ALA A 425 -1.93 -31.64 13.43
CA ALA A 425 -1.44 -32.39 12.28
C ALA A 425 -2.47 -33.41 11.78
N ALA A 426 -3.16 -34.12 12.68
CA ALA A 426 -4.23 -35.05 12.32
C ALA A 426 -5.43 -34.35 11.64
N ARG A 427 -5.73 -33.10 11.99
CA ARG A 427 -6.73 -32.29 11.29
C ARG A 427 -6.25 -31.81 9.91
N ARG A 428 -4.95 -31.55 9.75
CA ARG A 428 -4.34 -31.07 8.48
C ARG A 428 -4.30 -32.13 7.40
N ARG A 429 -3.87 -33.36 7.71
CA ARG A 429 -3.68 -34.44 6.72
C ARG A 429 -4.90 -34.69 5.81
N PRO A 430 -6.14 -34.86 6.31
CA PRO A 430 -7.29 -35.11 5.45
C PRO A 430 -7.70 -33.88 4.61
N LEU A 431 -7.43 -32.66 5.09
CA LEU A 431 -7.65 -31.45 4.28
C LEU A 431 -6.64 -31.36 3.13
N LEU A 432 -5.37 -31.67 3.41
CA LEU A 432 -4.33 -31.71 2.40
C LEU A 432 -4.59 -32.81 1.36
N SER A 433 -4.89 -34.03 1.83
CA SER A 433 -5.20 -35.18 0.97
C SER A 433 -6.34 -34.89 0.00
N ARG A 434 -7.41 -34.23 0.47
CA ARG A 434 -8.52 -33.77 -0.39
C ARG A 434 -8.09 -32.73 -1.41
N ALA A 435 -7.28 -31.76 -1.02
CA ALA A 435 -6.84 -30.68 -1.92
C ALA A 435 -5.93 -31.16 -3.06
N ILE A 436 -5.11 -32.19 -2.83
CA ILE A 436 -4.11 -32.69 -3.80
C ILE A 436 -4.52 -33.99 -4.49
N GLY A 437 -5.56 -34.66 -3.99
CA GLY A 437 -6.04 -35.93 -4.51
C GLY A 437 -5.29 -37.17 -3.99
N PRO A 438 -5.68 -38.37 -4.47
CA PRO A 438 -5.29 -39.65 -3.86
C PRO A 438 -3.81 -40.03 -4.05
N SER A 439 -3.09 -39.38 -4.96
CA SER A 439 -1.68 -39.68 -5.26
C SER A 439 -0.70 -39.22 -4.18
N GLY A 440 -1.19 -38.45 -3.19
CA GLY A 440 -0.37 -37.84 -2.15
C GLY A 440 0.38 -36.60 -2.64
N LEU A 441 1.26 -36.08 -1.78
CA LEU A 441 2.06 -34.89 -2.07
C LEU A 441 3.44 -35.30 -2.54
N THR A 442 3.80 -34.91 -3.76
CA THR A 442 5.19 -34.94 -4.24
C THR A 442 5.70 -33.51 -4.31
N ALA A 443 6.72 -33.18 -3.52
CA ALA A 443 7.42 -31.90 -3.50
C ALA A 443 8.88 -32.07 -3.93
N VAL A 444 9.46 -30.99 -4.45
CA VAL A 444 10.88 -30.90 -4.81
C VAL A 444 11.52 -29.79 -3.97
N LEU A 445 12.73 -30.01 -3.48
CA LEU A 445 13.56 -29.01 -2.84
C LEU A 445 14.82 -28.81 -3.67
N LEU A 446 14.96 -27.60 -4.21
CA LEU A 446 16.21 -27.08 -4.78
C LEU A 446 16.98 -26.42 -3.64
N HIS A 447 17.90 -27.16 -3.02
CA HIS A 447 18.67 -26.65 -1.87
C HIS A 447 20.10 -26.23 -2.27
N GLN A 448 20.65 -25.34 -1.47
CA GLN A 448 22.05 -24.92 -1.47
C GLN A 448 22.74 -25.29 -0.15
N THR A 449 21.99 -25.37 0.96
CA THR A 449 22.51 -25.75 2.27
C THR A 449 21.83 -27.01 2.83
N ASP A 450 22.57 -27.82 3.57
CA ASP A 450 22.02 -28.99 4.27
C ASP A 450 21.17 -28.58 5.48
N ILE A 451 21.50 -27.45 6.11
CA ILE A 451 20.78 -26.92 7.29
C ILE A 451 19.32 -26.64 6.95
N MET A 452 19.05 -25.89 5.87
CA MET A 452 17.68 -25.55 5.49
C MET A 452 16.89 -26.78 5.03
N ARG A 453 17.55 -27.74 4.37
CA ARG A 453 16.95 -29.04 4.02
C ARG A 453 16.47 -29.76 5.28
N ASP A 454 17.32 -29.88 6.28
CA ASP A 454 16.99 -30.61 7.52
C ASP A 454 15.87 -29.90 8.29
N HIS A 455 15.84 -28.56 8.30
CA HIS A 455 14.73 -27.79 8.84
C HIS A 455 13.41 -28.00 8.09
N LEU A 456 13.43 -28.10 6.76
CA LEU A 456 12.23 -28.41 5.97
C LEU A 456 11.70 -29.83 6.24
N VAL A 457 12.60 -30.81 6.39
CA VAL A 457 12.24 -32.18 6.77
C VAL A 457 11.57 -32.18 8.16
N ALA A 458 12.20 -31.55 9.15
CA ALA A 458 11.66 -31.46 10.51
C ALA A 458 10.30 -30.72 10.53
N ALA A 459 10.18 -29.63 9.77
CA ALA A 459 8.93 -28.87 9.67
C ALA A 459 7.80 -29.69 9.03
N ALA A 460 8.08 -30.53 8.03
CA ALA A 460 7.08 -31.44 7.46
C ALA A 460 6.59 -32.45 8.50
N GLU A 461 7.52 -33.02 9.26
CA GLU A 461 7.23 -34.01 10.30
C GLU A 461 6.43 -33.45 11.46
N GLU A 462 6.74 -32.24 11.92
CA GLU A 462 6.00 -31.55 12.98
C GLU A 462 4.60 -31.13 12.47
N ASN A 463 4.54 -30.46 11.31
CA ASN A 463 3.31 -29.83 10.84
C ASN A 463 2.25 -30.85 10.40
N LEU A 464 2.69 -31.96 9.80
CA LEU A 464 1.82 -33.03 9.31
C LEU A 464 1.85 -34.30 10.18
N GLY A 465 2.66 -34.33 11.25
CA GLY A 465 2.71 -35.45 12.21
C GLY A 465 3.24 -36.74 11.56
N LEU A 466 4.30 -36.63 10.75
CA LEU A 466 4.77 -37.70 9.88
C LEU A 466 5.99 -38.46 10.40
N ALA A 467 6.66 -38.01 11.45
CA ALA A 467 7.94 -38.57 11.92
C ALA A 467 7.96 -40.12 12.04
N ARG A 468 6.92 -40.70 12.64
CA ARG A 468 6.80 -42.16 12.84
C ARG A 468 6.45 -42.97 11.58
N TYR A 469 6.16 -42.28 10.47
CA TYR A 469 5.74 -42.87 9.19
C TYR A 469 6.81 -42.75 8.11
N ARG A 470 8.03 -42.35 8.48
CA ARG A 470 9.14 -42.21 7.53
C ARG A 470 9.55 -43.58 6.99
N THR A 471 9.45 -43.76 5.68
CA THR A 471 9.82 -45.00 4.97
C THR A 471 11.11 -44.82 4.15
N ALA A 472 11.49 -43.58 3.84
CA ALA A 472 12.81 -43.24 3.28
C ALA A 472 13.37 -41.98 3.94
N GLY A 473 14.68 -41.97 4.20
CA GLY A 473 15.42 -40.82 4.72
C GLY A 473 16.86 -40.88 4.25
N GLY A 474 17.15 -40.23 3.12
CA GLY A 474 18.48 -40.19 2.49
C GLY A 474 18.58 -38.96 1.58
N PRO A 475 19.79 -38.59 1.11
CA PRO A 475 20.09 -37.22 0.70
C PRO A 475 19.21 -36.71 -0.46
N ASP A 476 18.64 -37.62 -1.24
CA ASP A 476 17.85 -37.35 -2.43
C ASP A 476 16.34 -37.50 -2.25
N LEU A 477 15.89 -38.20 -1.20
CA LEU A 477 14.48 -38.52 -0.96
C LEU A 477 14.16 -38.71 0.52
N TRP A 478 13.15 -37.98 0.96
CA TRP A 478 12.39 -38.26 2.18
C TRP A 478 10.97 -38.68 1.80
N GLN A 479 10.55 -39.84 2.30
CA GLN A 479 9.20 -40.35 2.08
C GLN A 479 8.54 -40.69 3.41
N TRP A 480 7.28 -40.31 3.53
CA TRP A 480 6.42 -40.66 4.66
C TRP A 480 5.12 -41.28 4.16
N ASP A 481 4.80 -42.46 4.65
CA ASP A 481 3.59 -43.20 4.29
C ASP A 481 2.64 -43.30 5.49
N HIS A 482 1.74 -42.33 5.60
CA HIS A 482 0.63 -42.35 6.55
C HIS A 482 -0.64 -42.88 5.84
N PRO A 483 -1.53 -43.64 6.50
CA PRO A 483 -2.79 -44.12 5.90
C PRO A 483 -3.61 -43.03 5.19
N ASP A 484 -3.74 -41.86 5.81
CA ASP A 484 -4.45 -40.70 5.24
C ASP A 484 -3.67 -39.91 4.16
N LEU A 485 -2.34 -40.04 4.09
CA LEU A 485 -1.49 -39.16 3.28
C LEU A 485 -0.08 -39.74 3.06
N THR A 486 0.31 -39.93 1.81
CA THR A 486 1.73 -40.10 1.43
C THR A 486 2.35 -38.76 1.08
N VAL A 487 3.55 -38.48 1.60
CA VAL A 487 4.35 -37.30 1.27
C VAL A 487 5.73 -37.75 0.79
N ARG A 488 6.19 -37.18 -0.32
CA ARG A 488 7.51 -37.38 -0.91
C ARG A 488 8.17 -36.03 -1.09
N LEU A 489 9.37 -35.85 -0.54
CA LEU A 489 10.22 -34.69 -0.74
C LEU A 489 11.49 -35.15 -1.46
N HIS A 490 11.57 -34.84 -2.75
CA HIS A 490 12.77 -35.06 -3.55
C HIS A 490 13.70 -33.88 -3.40
N VAL A 491 14.98 -34.16 -3.16
CA VAL A 491 15.96 -33.12 -2.85
C VAL A 491 17.07 -33.16 -3.89
N ARG A 492 17.44 -31.98 -4.39
CA ARG A 492 18.50 -31.79 -5.38
C ARG A 492 19.26 -30.51 -5.11
N GLN A 493 20.56 -30.55 -5.36
CA GLN A 493 21.38 -29.35 -5.32
C GLN A 493 20.94 -28.38 -6.42
N ALA A 494 20.65 -27.13 -6.06
CA ALA A 494 20.12 -26.13 -6.98
C ALA A 494 21.16 -25.63 -7.99
N GLY A 495 22.43 -25.59 -7.60
CA GLY A 495 23.56 -25.22 -8.47
C GLY A 495 23.35 -23.91 -9.23
N GLU A 496 23.65 -23.93 -10.53
CA GLU A 496 23.57 -22.74 -11.40
C GLU A 496 22.13 -22.24 -11.65
N LEU A 497 21.11 -23.06 -11.39
CA LEU A 497 19.70 -22.67 -11.58
C LEU A 497 19.30 -21.47 -10.73
N VAL A 498 19.89 -21.35 -9.54
CA VAL A 498 19.62 -20.26 -8.58
C VAL A 498 20.66 -19.14 -8.63
N GLY A 499 21.70 -19.30 -9.46
CA GLY A 499 22.74 -18.28 -9.64
C GLY A 499 22.23 -17.03 -10.38
N PRO A 500 22.98 -15.91 -10.35
CA PRO A 500 22.58 -14.66 -10.98
C PRO A 500 22.35 -14.80 -12.49
N LEU A 501 21.41 -14.00 -13.04
CA LEU A 501 21.23 -13.88 -14.49
C LEU A 501 22.42 -13.12 -15.13
N GLY A 502 22.87 -13.57 -16.29
CA GLY A 502 23.87 -12.85 -17.12
C GLY A 502 25.33 -13.21 -16.88
N GLU A 503 25.63 -14.36 -16.27
CA GLU A 503 27.00 -14.92 -16.12
C GLU A 503 28.02 -13.92 -15.54
N GLY A 504 27.61 -13.14 -14.53
CA GLY A 504 28.47 -12.13 -13.88
C GLY A 504 28.59 -10.80 -14.63
N SER A 505 28.02 -10.68 -15.83
CA SER A 505 27.89 -9.41 -16.54
C SER A 505 26.64 -8.63 -16.09
N THR A 506 26.73 -7.30 -16.06
CA THR A 506 25.57 -6.47 -15.68
C THR A 506 24.59 -6.36 -16.85
N LEU A 507 23.52 -7.15 -16.82
CA LEU A 507 22.45 -7.08 -17.84
C LEU A 507 21.71 -5.74 -17.77
N ARG A 508 21.56 -5.08 -18.92
CA ARG A 508 20.66 -3.94 -19.11
C ARG A 508 19.26 -4.47 -19.43
N ARG A 509 18.23 -3.76 -18.96
CA ARG A 509 16.85 -4.07 -19.37
C ARG A 509 16.69 -3.93 -20.88
N GLY A 510 15.97 -4.86 -21.48
CA GLY A 510 15.79 -5.00 -22.93
C GLY A 510 16.03 -6.44 -23.36
N ASP A 511 16.42 -6.62 -24.61
CA ASP A 511 16.47 -7.91 -25.30
C ASP A 511 17.43 -8.89 -24.61
N GLU A 512 18.56 -8.40 -24.09
CA GLU A 512 19.53 -9.21 -23.33
C GLU A 512 18.94 -9.77 -22.03
N TRP A 513 18.24 -8.93 -21.25
CA TRP A 513 17.59 -9.36 -20.01
C TRP A 513 16.43 -10.30 -20.28
N ASP A 514 15.61 -10.01 -21.31
CA ASP A 514 14.52 -10.88 -21.73
C ASP A 514 15.04 -12.25 -22.18
N ALA A 515 16.13 -12.29 -22.95
CA ALA A 515 16.76 -13.53 -23.38
C ALA A 515 17.34 -14.33 -22.21
N ALA A 516 17.99 -13.66 -21.24
CA ALA A 516 18.52 -14.31 -20.04
C ALA A 516 17.40 -14.89 -19.15
N MET A 517 16.30 -14.13 -18.97
CA MET A 517 15.10 -14.60 -18.28
C MET A 517 14.49 -15.84 -18.96
N ASP A 518 14.33 -15.78 -20.29
CA ASP A 518 13.77 -16.89 -21.06
C ASP A 518 14.70 -18.11 -21.10
N ALA A 519 16.02 -17.90 -21.11
CA ALA A 519 17.01 -18.98 -21.02
C ALA A 519 16.93 -19.67 -19.66
N ARG A 520 16.95 -18.92 -18.55
CA ARG A 520 16.83 -19.49 -17.21
C ARG A 520 15.49 -20.19 -17.00
N ARG A 521 14.38 -19.59 -17.47
CA ARG A 521 13.06 -20.21 -17.47
C ARG A 521 13.06 -21.59 -18.16
N ARG A 522 13.66 -21.68 -19.37
CA ARG A 522 13.74 -22.95 -20.12
C ARG A 522 14.59 -23.98 -19.40
N ALA A 523 15.77 -23.59 -18.89
CA ALA A 523 16.64 -24.49 -18.14
C ALA A 523 15.91 -25.14 -16.96
N VAL A 524 15.26 -24.33 -16.12
CA VAL A 524 14.47 -24.80 -14.97
C VAL A 524 13.34 -25.73 -15.40
N ARG A 525 12.59 -25.36 -16.45
CA ARG A 525 11.49 -26.17 -16.97
C ARG A 525 11.96 -27.54 -17.45
N ASP A 526 13.02 -27.54 -18.25
CA ASP A 526 13.51 -28.75 -18.93
C ASP A 526 14.11 -29.72 -17.91
N GLU A 527 14.90 -29.21 -16.96
CA GLU A 527 15.45 -29.99 -15.85
C GLU A 527 14.35 -30.63 -14.98
N LEU A 528 13.33 -29.86 -14.60
CA LEU A 528 12.22 -30.40 -13.80
C LEU A 528 11.34 -31.39 -14.56
N ARG A 529 11.22 -31.28 -15.88
CA ARG A 529 10.50 -32.28 -16.70
C ARG A 529 11.26 -33.58 -16.81
N VAL A 530 12.58 -33.52 -16.96
CA VAL A 530 13.45 -34.71 -16.89
C VAL A 530 13.25 -35.38 -15.53
N TRP A 531 13.32 -34.61 -14.45
CA TRP A 531 13.12 -35.17 -13.11
C TRP A 531 11.72 -35.77 -12.93
N ALA A 532 10.65 -35.07 -13.32
CA ALA A 532 9.31 -35.63 -13.22
C ALA A 532 9.18 -36.97 -13.97
N THR A 533 9.90 -37.14 -15.08
CA THR A 533 9.96 -38.40 -15.82
C THR A 533 10.72 -39.48 -15.05
N GLU A 534 11.88 -39.16 -14.48
CA GLU A 534 12.69 -40.06 -13.65
C GLU A 534 11.96 -40.51 -12.37
N LEU A 535 11.21 -39.59 -11.76
CA LEU A 535 10.48 -39.84 -10.52
C LEU A 535 9.25 -40.74 -10.71
N GLY A 536 8.73 -40.87 -11.94
CA GLY A 536 7.50 -41.60 -12.23
C GLY A 536 6.25 -41.01 -11.56
N THR A 537 6.35 -39.79 -11.02
CA THR A 537 5.27 -39.06 -10.34
C THR A 537 5.40 -37.58 -10.70
N HIS A 538 4.27 -36.86 -10.70
CA HIS A 538 4.25 -35.43 -10.99
C HIS A 538 4.40 -34.61 -9.70
N PRO A 539 5.51 -33.86 -9.53
CA PRO A 539 5.64 -32.94 -8.42
C PRO A 539 4.63 -31.78 -8.52
N GLN A 540 4.18 -31.31 -7.37
CA GLN A 540 3.16 -30.25 -7.28
C GLN A 540 3.72 -28.95 -6.68
N LEU A 541 4.72 -29.06 -5.79
CA LEU A 541 5.29 -27.96 -5.03
C LEU A 541 6.82 -27.99 -5.10
N ALA A 542 7.42 -26.82 -5.28
CA ALA A 542 8.86 -26.64 -5.14
C ALA A 542 9.21 -25.69 -3.99
N PHE A 543 10.17 -26.10 -3.17
CA PHE A 543 10.92 -25.23 -2.28
C PHE A 543 12.25 -24.86 -2.96
N VAL A 544 12.57 -23.58 -3.02
CA VAL A 544 13.77 -23.09 -3.69
C VAL A 544 14.55 -22.22 -2.74
N GLU A 545 15.76 -22.66 -2.40
CA GLU A 545 16.70 -21.88 -1.62
C GLU A 545 17.46 -20.91 -2.53
N LEU A 546 17.28 -19.61 -2.30
CA LEU A 546 17.81 -18.54 -3.13
C LEU A 546 18.55 -17.53 -2.25
N GLU A 547 19.55 -16.84 -2.81
CA GLU A 547 20.09 -15.66 -2.14
C GLU A 547 18.97 -14.64 -1.89
N GLY A 548 18.95 -14.05 -0.70
CA GLY A 548 18.00 -12.99 -0.37
C GLY A 548 18.18 -11.74 -1.24
N LYS A 549 17.33 -10.73 -1.02
CA LYS A 549 17.34 -9.48 -1.82
C LYS A 549 18.71 -8.80 -1.89
N ASP A 550 19.55 -8.96 -0.87
CA ASP A 550 20.87 -8.33 -0.77
C ASP A 550 22.01 -9.15 -1.41
N GLY A 551 21.78 -10.44 -1.73
CA GLY A 551 22.78 -11.26 -2.43
C GLY A 551 22.96 -10.85 -3.90
N PHE A 552 21.88 -10.36 -4.53
CA PHE A 552 21.94 -9.87 -5.90
C PHE A 552 22.27 -8.36 -5.95
N ARG A 553 23.51 -8.03 -6.30
CA ARG A 553 24.01 -6.63 -6.46
C ARG A 553 23.11 -5.74 -7.33
N ARG A 554 22.38 -6.32 -8.30
CA ARG A 554 21.38 -5.61 -9.12
C ARG A 554 20.09 -6.41 -9.22
N ARG A 555 18.96 -5.71 -9.24
CA ARG A 555 17.65 -6.33 -9.43
C ARG A 555 17.50 -7.07 -10.78
N THR A 556 18.23 -6.66 -11.81
CA THR A 556 18.22 -7.35 -13.12
C THR A 556 18.97 -8.69 -13.11
N SER A 557 19.77 -8.99 -12.08
CA SER A 557 20.43 -10.29 -11.93
C SER A 557 19.65 -11.29 -11.09
N ASP A 558 18.57 -10.88 -10.40
CA ASP A 558 17.74 -11.78 -9.58
C ASP A 558 16.97 -12.78 -10.48
N PRO A 559 17.21 -14.11 -10.34
CA PRO A 559 16.56 -15.13 -11.17
C PRO A 559 15.18 -15.57 -10.65
N LYS A 560 14.71 -15.06 -9.50
CA LYS A 560 13.47 -15.51 -8.83
C LYS A 560 12.25 -15.54 -9.76
N SER A 561 12.11 -14.51 -10.59
CA SER A 561 11.02 -14.44 -11.58
C SER A 561 11.16 -15.53 -12.65
N ALA A 562 12.36 -15.78 -13.18
CA ALA A 562 12.58 -16.82 -14.18
C ALA A 562 12.35 -18.21 -13.60
N LEU A 563 12.82 -18.45 -12.36
CA LEU A 563 12.59 -19.68 -11.60
C LEU A 563 11.10 -19.96 -11.44
N ARG A 564 10.33 -18.98 -10.97
CA ARG A 564 8.88 -19.11 -10.78
C ARG A 564 8.15 -19.47 -12.07
N VAL A 565 8.50 -18.82 -13.18
CA VAL A 565 7.87 -19.12 -14.48
C VAL A 565 8.29 -20.50 -15.00
N GLY A 566 9.58 -20.88 -14.88
CA GLY A 566 10.07 -22.20 -15.28
C GLY A 566 9.40 -23.34 -14.48
N LEU A 567 9.23 -23.13 -13.17
CA LEU A 567 8.49 -24.03 -12.28
C LEU A 567 7.03 -24.17 -12.70
N ALA A 568 6.36 -23.08 -13.03
CA ALA A 568 4.98 -23.11 -13.50
C ALA A 568 4.84 -23.81 -14.87
N ASP A 569 5.79 -23.62 -15.80
CA ASP A 569 5.84 -24.35 -17.08
C ASP A 569 6.05 -25.88 -16.90
N ALA A 570 6.66 -26.27 -15.78
CA ALA A 570 6.80 -27.66 -15.34
C ALA A 570 5.60 -28.14 -14.50
N SER A 571 4.56 -27.32 -14.34
CA SER A 571 3.33 -27.61 -13.58
C SER A 571 3.46 -27.56 -12.04
N LEU A 572 4.47 -26.89 -11.48
CA LEU A 572 4.63 -26.72 -10.02
C LEU A 572 4.21 -25.33 -9.54
N VAL A 573 3.74 -25.23 -8.30
CA VAL A 573 3.76 -23.99 -7.51
C VAL A 573 5.09 -23.88 -6.75
N SER A 574 5.48 -22.65 -6.37
CA SER A 574 6.84 -22.37 -5.86
C SER A 574 6.84 -21.53 -4.60
N GLN A 575 7.65 -21.95 -3.63
CA GLN A 575 8.00 -21.19 -2.43
C GLN A 575 9.51 -20.99 -2.35
N PHE A 576 9.92 -19.74 -2.12
CA PHE A 576 11.33 -19.36 -2.03
C PHE A 576 11.72 -19.17 -0.58
N LEU A 577 12.92 -19.63 -0.23
CA LEU A 577 13.55 -19.47 1.08
C LEU A 577 14.88 -18.74 0.88
N ASP A 578 15.20 -17.80 1.75
CA ASP A 578 16.51 -17.16 1.75
C ASP A 578 17.55 -18.11 2.36
N LEU A 579 18.81 -17.98 1.93
CA LEU A 579 19.94 -18.68 2.55
C LEU A 579 20.03 -18.38 4.05
N PRO A 580 20.48 -19.33 4.89
CA PRO A 580 20.85 -19.07 6.28
C PRO A 580 21.89 -17.95 6.36
N ASP A 581 21.77 -17.05 7.35
CA ASP A 581 22.73 -15.95 7.55
C ASP A 581 24.00 -16.47 8.26
N PRO A 582 25.18 -16.50 7.59
CA PRO A 582 26.41 -17.02 8.18
C PRO A 582 27.00 -16.11 9.26
N ASP A 583 26.68 -14.81 9.27
CA ASP A 583 27.26 -13.79 10.16
C ASP A 583 26.35 -13.46 11.36
N SER A 584 25.25 -14.19 11.56
CA SER A 584 24.33 -13.89 12.67
C SER A 584 25.05 -14.05 14.01
N THR A 585 25.33 -12.93 14.68
CA THR A 585 26.02 -12.89 15.99
C THR A 585 25.18 -13.41 17.16
N LYS A 586 24.01 -13.98 16.86
CA LYS A 586 23.06 -14.55 17.82
C LYS A 586 22.83 -16.03 17.51
N PRO A 587 23.60 -16.94 18.12
CA PRO A 587 23.36 -18.38 18.04
C PRO A 587 21.97 -18.82 18.52
N GLU A 588 21.22 -17.94 19.20
CA GLU A 588 19.86 -18.19 19.72
C GLU A 588 18.73 -17.48 18.95
N ALA A 589 18.98 -16.89 17.77
CA ALA A 589 17.91 -16.44 16.89
C ALA A 589 17.43 -17.61 16.00
N VAL A 590 16.47 -18.38 16.54
CA VAL A 590 15.78 -19.57 16.00
C VAL A 590 14.96 -19.27 14.71
N SER A 591 15.43 -18.42 13.80
CA SER A 591 14.60 -17.97 12.66
C SER A 591 14.43 -19.05 11.57
N ASP A 592 15.44 -19.90 11.32
CA ASP A 592 15.40 -20.86 10.22
C ASP A 592 14.35 -21.99 10.38
N PRO A 593 14.19 -22.61 11.57
CA PRO A 593 13.07 -23.52 11.82
C PRO A 593 11.70 -22.84 11.61
N HIS A 594 11.57 -21.58 12.02
CA HIS A 594 10.35 -20.80 11.81
C HIS A 594 10.11 -20.51 10.32
N ARG A 595 11.16 -20.16 9.55
CA ARG A 595 11.09 -19.97 8.09
C ARG A 595 10.67 -21.25 7.37
N ALA A 596 11.25 -22.40 7.73
CA ALA A 596 10.88 -23.68 7.14
C ALA A 596 9.41 -24.05 7.41
N ARG A 597 8.93 -23.83 8.64
CA ARG A 597 7.51 -24.00 9.00
C ARG A 597 6.60 -23.04 8.23
N ALA A 598 6.98 -21.77 8.12
CA ALA A 598 6.25 -20.77 7.34
C ALA A 598 6.19 -21.14 5.86
N ALA A 599 7.29 -21.64 5.29
CA ALA A 599 7.36 -22.10 3.91
C ALA A 599 6.42 -23.28 3.65
N TRP A 600 6.33 -24.26 4.56
CA TRP A 600 5.33 -25.32 4.46
C TRP A 600 3.90 -24.75 4.52
N ASN A 601 3.57 -23.91 5.50
CA ASN A 601 2.23 -23.32 5.61
C ASN A 601 1.82 -22.51 4.37
N ASP A 602 2.77 -21.81 3.74
CA ASP A 602 2.55 -21.11 2.49
C ASP A 602 2.49 -22.07 1.29
N GLY A 603 3.32 -23.12 1.24
CA GLY A 603 3.25 -24.17 0.23
C GLY A 603 1.89 -24.88 0.22
N LEU A 604 1.39 -25.27 1.40
CA LEU A 604 0.05 -25.87 1.54
C LEU A 604 -1.06 -24.92 1.07
N ARG A 605 -0.91 -23.60 1.31
CA ARG A 605 -1.82 -22.57 0.75
C ARG A 605 -1.85 -22.62 -0.76
N GLN A 606 -0.67 -22.65 -1.37
CA GLN A 606 -0.51 -22.57 -2.81
C GLN A 606 -1.10 -23.81 -3.48
N LEU A 607 -1.07 -24.96 -2.79
CA LEU A 607 -1.77 -26.20 -3.14
C LEU A 607 -3.31 -26.12 -2.99
N GLY A 608 -3.84 -25.03 -2.43
CA GLY A 608 -5.28 -24.81 -2.25
C GLY A 608 -5.85 -25.32 -0.93
N MET A 609 -5.01 -25.83 -0.02
CA MET A 609 -5.42 -26.30 1.32
C MET A 609 -5.49 -25.13 2.31
N ARG A 610 -6.65 -25.00 2.98
CA ARG A 610 -6.90 -23.97 3.99
C ARG A 610 -7.86 -24.41 5.09
N PHE A 611 -7.67 -23.87 6.28
CA PHE A 611 -8.71 -23.88 7.32
C PHE A 611 -9.64 -22.69 7.11
N LEU A 612 -10.93 -22.97 6.95
CA LEU A 612 -11.94 -21.93 6.81
C LEU A 612 -12.38 -21.47 8.21
N PRO A 613 -12.46 -20.15 8.46
CA PRO A 613 -12.99 -19.63 9.72
C PRO A 613 -14.42 -20.12 9.98
N GLU A 614 -14.59 -20.91 11.04
CA GLU A 614 -15.91 -21.39 11.48
C GLU A 614 -16.66 -20.24 12.16
N HIS A 615 -17.54 -19.58 11.42
CA HIS A 615 -18.25 -18.41 11.94
C HIS A 615 -19.25 -18.78 13.06
N SER A 616 -19.57 -17.82 13.91
CA SER A 616 -20.39 -18.08 15.12
C SER A 616 -21.83 -17.58 15.05
N LEU A 617 -22.36 -17.39 13.85
CA LEU A 617 -23.57 -16.60 13.61
C LEU A 617 -24.83 -17.45 13.40
N GLY A 618 -24.70 -18.78 13.47
CA GLY A 618 -25.81 -19.72 13.28
C GLY A 618 -26.56 -19.46 11.98
N ALA A 619 -27.90 -19.55 12.03
CA ALA A 619 -28.78 -19.43 10.87
C ALA A 619 -28.83 -18.03 10.22
N ALA A 620 -28.19 -17.00 10.82
CA ALA A 620 -28.09 -15.69 10.20
C ALA A 620 -27.25 -15.72 8.90
N ILE A 621 -26.34 -16.69 8.80
CA ILE A 621 -25.50 -16.91 7.63
C ILE A 621 -25.81 -18.31 7.07
N PRO A 622 -26.09 -18.46 5.77
CA PRO A 622 -26.35 -19.77 5.17
C PRO A 622 -25.16 -20.72 5.28
N GLU A 623 -25.40 -21.99 5.62
CA GLU A 623 -24.33 -23.00 5.71
C GLU A 623 -23.66 -23.28 4.36
N ASP A 624 -24.39 -23.15 3.26
CA ASP A 624 -23.95 -23.32 1.87
C ASP A 624 -23.40 -22.02 1.23
N LEU A 625 -23.00 -21.04 2.04
CA LEU A 625 -22.52 -19.75 1.56
C LEU A 625 -21.18 -19.81 0.81
N ASN A 626 -21.21 -19.53 -0.48
CA ASN A 626 -20.01 -19.22 -1.26
C ASN A 626 -19.41 -17.87 -0.84
N GLN A 627 -18.07 -17.80 -0.74
CA GLN A 627 -17.34 -16.54 -0.63
C GLN A 627 -16.57 -16.28 -1.93
N LEU A 628 -16.91 -15.21 -2.64
CA LEU A 628 -16.33 -14.85 -3.93
C LEU A 628 -15.54 -13.54 -3.81
N ALA A 629 -14.24 -13.56 -4.08
CA ALA A 629 -13.41 -12.37 -4.11
C ALA A 629 -13.02 -12.00 -5.55
N PHE A 630 -13.22 -10.74 -5.94
CA PHE A 630 -12.68 -10.20 -7.20
C PHE A 630 -11.42 -9.40 -6.95
N TRP A 631 -10.41 -9.58 -7.80
CA TRP A 631 -9.14 -8.86 -7.73
C TRP A 631 -8.62 -8.50 -9.11
N LEU A 632 -7.99 -7.33 -9.23
CA LEU A 632 -7.30 -6.88 -10.44
C LEU A 632 -5.80 -7.09 -10.27
N VAL A 633 -5.26 -8.02 -11.05
CA VAL A 633 -3.82 -8.28 -11.14
C VAL A 633 -3.22 -7.25 -12.11
N LYS A 634 -2.43 -6.32 -11.57
CA LYS A 634 -1.71 -5.32 -12.35
C LYS A 634 -0.45 -5.96 -12.94
N ARG A 635 -0.34 -6.01 -14.26
CA ARG A 635 0.88 -6.42 -14.98
C ARG A 635 1.51 -5.19 -15.65
N ASN A 636 2.78 -4.95 -15.37
CA ASN A 636 3.46 -3.71 -15.76
C ASN A 636 3.85 -3.68 -17.25
N VAL A 637 4.20 -2.46 -17.68
CA VAL A 637 4.66 -2.15 -19.04
C VAL A 637 5.99 -2.88 -19.28
N SER A 638 6.00 -3.85 -20.21
CA SER A 638 7.21 -4.44 -20.77
C SER A 638 7.57 -3.77 -22.09
N ARG A 639 8.69 -4.15 -22.73
CA ARG A 639 9.02 -3.69 -24.09
C ARG A 639 7.88 -4.01 -25.07
N ASP A 640 7.32 -5.21 -24.98
CA ASP A 640 6.24 -5.67 -25.85
C ASP A 640 4.90 -4.99 -25.51
N ASN A 641 4.65 -4.70 -24.23
CA ASN A 641 3.41 -4.10 -23.80
C ASN A 641 3.61 -2.66 -23.30
N LYS A 642 3.27 -1.69 -24.17
CA LYS A 642 3.36 -0.25 -23.88
C LYS A 642 2.36 0.25 -22.82
N TYR A 643 1.39 -0.56 -22.41
CA TYR A 643 0.30 -0.14 -21.51
C TYR A 643 0.17 -1.07 -20.30
N PRO A 644 0.02 -0.55 -19.07
CA PRO A 644 -0.25 -1.42 -17.93
C PRO A 644 -1.59 -2.15 -18.14
N GLN A 645 -1.57 -3.46 -17.95
CA GLN A 645 -2.75 -4.31 -18.08
C GLN A 645 -3.26 -4.71 -16.70
N PHE A 646 -4.57 -4.83 -16.59
CA PHE A 646 -5.29 -5.17 -15.37
C PHE A 646 -6.11 -6.42 -15.67
N THR A 647 -5.60 -7.58 -15.27
CA THR A 647 -6.27 -8.86 -15.49
C THR A 647 -7.20 -9.12 -14.31
N PRO A 648 -8.53 -9.20 -14.52
CA PRO A 648 -9.44 -9.57 -13.45
C PRO A 648 -9.35 -11.06 -13.17
N ILE A 649 -9.31 -11.40 -11.88
CA ILE A 649 -9.41 -12.77 -11.37
C ILE A 649 -10.54 -12.87 -10.36
N ALA A 650 -11.03 -14.09 -10.16
CA ALA A 650 -11.93 -14.43 -9.09
C ALA A 650 -11.36 -15.59 -8.25
N VAL A 651 -11.47 -15.49 -6.93
CA VAL A 651 -11.17 -16.56 -5.99
C VAL A 651 -12.47 -16.94 -5.29
N LEU A 652 -12.77 -18.24 -5.25
CA LEU A 652 -13.99 -18.79 -4.69
C LEU A 652 -13.67 -19.79 -3.59
N ILE A 653 -14.22 -19.54 -2.40
CA ILE A 653 -14.31 -20.52 -1.31
C ILE A 653 -15.76 -21.02 -1.33
N ARG A 654 -15.94 -22.32 -1.56
CA ARG A 654 -17.25 -22.96 -1.64
C ARG A 654 -17.36 -24.05 -0.58
N PRO A 655 -18.40 -24.04 0.27
CA PRO A 655 -18.66 -25.12 1.22
C PRO A 655 -18.74 -26.48 0.52
N GLY A 656 -18.12 -27.50 1.11
CA GLY A 656 -18.10 -28.86 0.57
C GLY A 656 -17.16 -29.11 -0.62
N GLN A 657 -16.41 -28.10 -1.09
CA GLN A 657 -15.32 -28.32 -2.05
C GLN A 657 -14.02 -28.66 -1.33
N ASP A 658 -13.21 -29.51 -1.97
CA ASP A 658 -11.98 -30.03 -1.41
C ASP A 658 -10.81 -29.02 -1.37
N CYS A 659 -10.91 -27.94 -2.15
CA CYS A 659 -9.90 -26.90 -2.20
C CYS A 659 -10.49 -25.52 -2.53
N VAL A 660 -9.65 -24.48 -2.34
CA VAL A 660 -9.94 -23.14 -2.87
C VAL A 660 -9.96 -23.18 -4.40
N LEU A 661 -10.93 -22.49 -5.00
CA LEU A 661 -11.09 -22.40 -6.44
C LEU A 661 -10.71 -21.02 -6.96
N GLY A 662 -10.35 -20.96 -8.24
CA GLY A 662 -9.94 -19.76 -8.95
C GLY A 662 -10.53 -19.68 -10.34
N ARG A 663 -10.54 -18.48 -10.91
CA ARG A 663 -10.97 -18.24 -12.28
C ARG A 663 -10.31 -16.99 -12.87
N THR A 664 -9.96 -17.05 -14.14
CA THR A 664 -9.56 -15.91 -14.97
C THR A 664 -10.55 -15.72 -16.13
N ALA A 665 -10.40 -14.65 -16.92
CA ALA A 665 -11.18 -14.48 -18.13
C ALA A 665 -10.89 -15.55 -19.22
N GLU A 666 -9.76 -16.25 -19.12
CA GLU A 666 -9.32 -17.27 -20.08
C GLU A 666 -9.84 -18.67 -19.73
N THR A 667 -10.08 -18.93 -18.44
CA THR A 667 -10.63 -20.21 -17.98
C THR A 667 -12.14 -20.31 -18.22
N SER A 668 -12.58 -21.40 -18.87
CA SER A 668 -14.00 -21.67 -19.12
C SER A 668 -14.78 -21.93 -17.83
N ASP A 669 -14.21 -22.67 -16.88
CA ASP A 669 -14.81 -23.07 -15.59
C ASP A 669 -13.92 -22.72 -14.39
N TRP A 670 -14.40 -23.06 -13.18
CA TRP A 670 -13.62 -22.92 -11.95
C TRP A 670 -12.49 -23.95 -11.94
N VAL A 671 -11.28 -23.50 -11.65
CA VAL A 671 -10.08 -24.34 -11.56
C VAL A 671 -9.56 -24.37 -10.12
N PRO A 672 -8.83 -25.41 -9.68
CA PRO A 672 -8.14 -25.40 -8.40
C PRO A 672 -7.19 -24.20 -8.27
N TYR A 673 -7.03 -23.68 -7.05
CA TYR A 673 -6.16 -22.53 -6.77
C TYR A 673 -4.73 -22.64 -7.35
N PRO A 674 -4.04 -23.80 -7.31
CA PRO A 674 -2.70 -23.95 -7.92
C PRO A 674 -2.71 -23.67 -9.43
N GLU A 675 -3.78 -24.07 -10.12
CA GLU A 675 -3.93 -23.84 -11.55
C GLU A 675 -4.16 -22.35 -11.85
N LEU A 676 -4.95 -21.66 -11.03
CA LEU A 676 -5.07 -20.20 -11.09
C LEU A 676 -3.67 -19.55 -10.93
N LEU A 677 -2.90 -19.93 -9.92
CA LEU A 677 -1.56 -19.37 -9.66
C LEU A 677 -0.63 -19.56 -10.87
N ARG A 678 -0.59 -20.78 -11.44
CA ARG A 678 0.24 -21.09 -12.62
C ARG A 678 -0.21 -20.29 -13.85
N SER A 679 -1.52 -20.16 -14.09
CA SER A 679 -2.07 -19.35 -15.19
C SER A 679 -1.71 -17.85 -15.09
N LEU A 680 -1.36 -17.39 -13.88
CA LEU A 680 -0.95 -16.02 -13.66
C LEU A 680 0.53 -15.77 -13.96
N THR A 681 1.33 -16.80 -14.19
CA THR A 681 2.75 -16.64 -14.54
C THR A 681 2.94 -16.20 -16.01
N GLY A 682 4.06 -15.54 -16.29
CA GLY A 682 4.46 -15.17 -17.66
C GLY A 682 3.98 -13.81 -18.17
N LYS A 683 4.35 -13.50 -19.43
CA LYS A 683 4.05 -12.23 -20.12
C LYS A 683 2.67 -12.26 -20.77
N ILE A 684 1.90 -11.17 -20.69
CA ILE A 684 0.66 -11.01 -21.48
C ILE A 684 0.99 -10.60 -22.91
N ARG A 685 0.20 -11.07 -23.88
CA ARG A 685 0.26 -10.67 -25.29
C ARG A 685 0.01 -9.15 -25.44
N SER A 686 0.83 -8.50 -26.26
CA SER A 686 0.90 -7.03 -26.44
C SER A 686 -0.29 -6.38 -27.17
N THR A 687 -1.20 -7.18 -27.71
CA THR A 687 -2.27 -6.70 -28.59
C THR A 687 -3.57 -6.32 -27.86
N ASP A 688 -3.80 -6.84 -26.66
CA ASP A 688 -5.12 -6.80 -26.04
C ASP A 688 -5.24 -5.68 -24.99
N LEU A 689 -6.44 -5.11 -24.83
CA LEU A 689 -6.81 -4.22 -23.71
C LEU A 689 -5.90 -2.97 -23.53
N ARG A 690 -5.58 -2.26 -24.60
CA ARG A 690 -4.68 -1.09 -24.58
C ARG A 690 -5.24 0.13 -23.84
N THR A 691 -6.56 0.31 -23.85
CA THR A 691 -7.21 1.48 -23.25
C THR A 691 -7.88 1.15 -21.92
N ARG A 692 -7.99 2.17 -21.05
CA ARG A 692 -8.72 2.05 -19.78
C ARG A 692 -10.15 1.55 -19.99
N LYS A 693 -10.85 2.09 -21.01
CA LYS A 693 -12.23 1.71 -21.32
C LYS A 693 -12.36 0.24 -21.74
N GLN A 694 -11.48 -0.25 -22.61
CA GLN A 694 -11.44 -1.67 -22.97
C GLN A 694 -11.21 -2.57 -21.75
N GLN A 695 -10.31 -2.17 -20.83
CA GLN A 695 -10.06 -2.92 -19.59
C GLN A 695 -11.27 -2.88 -18.65
N GLU A 696 -11.99 -1.75 -18.56
CA GLU A 696 -13.24 -1.63 -17.79
C GLU A 696 -14.34 -2.54 -18.36
N ASP A 697 -14.51 -2.56 -19.69
CA ASP A 697 -15.52 -3.38 -20.36
C ASP A 697 -15.20 -4.88 -20.22
N ALA A 698 -13.92 -5.27 -20.35
CA ALA A 698 -13.48 -6.65 -20.10
C ALA A 698 -13.69 -7.09 -18.64
N THR A 699 -13.41 -6.20 -17.68
CA THR A 699 -13.67 -6.44 -16.26
C THR A 699 -15.16 -6.63 -16.02
N ALA A 700 -16.02 -5.77 -16.57
CA ALA A 700 -17.46 -5.86 -16.44
C ALA A 700 -18.02 -7.16 -17.03
N LEU A 701 -17.52 -7.58 -18.20
CA LEU A 701 -17.92 -8.85 -18.83
C LEU A 701 -17.54 -10.05 -17.95
N PHE A 702 -16.30 -10.08 -17.46
CA PHE A 702 -15.81 -11.14 -16.57
C PHE A 702 -16.65 -11.25 -15.28
N VAL A 703 -16.92 -10.12 -14.63
CA VAL A 703 -17.75 -10.08 -13.42
C VAL A 703 -19.17 -10.58 -13.74
N LYS A 704 -19.79 -10.08 -14.81
CA LYS A 704 -21.13 -10.49 -15.24
C LYS A 704 -21.22 -12.01 -15.45
N GLN A 705 -20.27 -12.58 -16.20
CA GLN A 705 -20.22 -14.01 -16.49
C GLN A 705 -19.97 -14.85 -15.24
N THR A 706 -19.17 -14.34 -14.29
CA THR A 706 -18.90 -15.03 -13.03
C THR A 706 -20.12 -15.04 -12.12
N LEU A 707 -20.77 -13.89 -11.92
CA LEU A 707 -21.98 -13.79 -11.12
C LEU A 707 -23.14 -14.61 -11.72
N TYR A 708 -23.26 -14.65 -13.05
CA TYR A 708 -24.28 -15.45 -13.71
C TYR A 708 -24.20 -16.95 -13.36
N LYS A 709 -22.98 -17.50 -13.22
CA LYS A 709 -22.79 -18.91 -12.83
C LYS A 709 -23.20 -19.19 -11.38
N LEU A 710 -23.17 -18.18 -10.51
CA LEU A 710 -23.48 -18.31 -9.07
C LEU A 710 -24.86 -17.77 -8.70
N ARG A 711 -25.65 -17.31 -9.67
CA ARG A 711 -26.91 -16.56 -9.45
C ARG A 711 -27.99 -17.30 -8.64
N GLY A 712 -27.91 -18.63 -8.57
CA GLY A 712 -28.84 -19.51 -7.84
C GLY A 712 -28.34 -19.98 -6.47
N GLU A 713 -27.07 -19.69 -6.14
CA GLU A 713 -26.39 -20.15 -4.92
C GLU A 713 -26.20 -18.97 -3.96
N PRO A 714 -26.28 -19.16 -2.63
CA PRO A 714 -25.90 -18.12 -1.67
C PRO A 714 -24.46 -17.73 -1.89
N THR A 715 -24.23 -16.46 -2.21
CA THR A 715 -22.89 -15.98 -2.53
C THR A 715 -22.66 -14.63 -1.92
N LEU A 716 -21.61 -14.51 -1.12
CA LEU A 716 -21.06 -13.25 -0.65
C LEU A 716 -19.92 -12.81 -1.57
N VAL A 717 -20.12 -11.70 -2.27
CA VAL A 717 -19.10 -11.08 -3.11
C VAL A 717 -18.30 -10.07 -2.28
N LEU A 718 -16.99 -10.27 -2.21
CA LEU A 718 -16.03 -9.43 -1.51
C LEU A 718 -15.20 -8.64 -2.53
N THR A 719 -15.12 -7.33 -2.33
CA THR A 719 -14.31 -6.44 -3.17
C THR A 719 -13.42 -5.56 -2.33
N HIS A 720 -12.17 -5.37 -2.76
CA HIS A 720 -11.27 -4.38 -2.16
C HIS A 720 -11.36 -3.08 -2.95
N ALA A 721 -11.82 -2.02 -2.30
CA ALA A 721 -12.14 -0.75 -2.94
C ALA A 721 -10.95 -0.18 -3.72
N GLN A 722 -9.78 -0.07 -3.10
CA GLN A 722 -8.60 0.55 -3.69
C GLN A 722 -8.02 -0.26 -4.87
N ASN A 723 -8.18 -1.58 -4.87
CA ASN A 723 -7.78 -2.45 -5.97
C ASN A 723 -8.82 -2.42 -7.11
N THR A 724 -10.04 -2.90 -6.85
CA THR A 724 -11.00 -3.26 -7.91
C THR A 724 -11.63 -2.04 -8.59
N ARG A 725 -11.79 -0.90 -7.89
CA ARG A 725 -12.43 0.31 -8.46
C ARG A 725 -11.69 0.88 -9.66
N GLN A 726 -10.41 0.53 -9.85
CA GLN A 726 -9.59 1.04 -10.95
C GLN A 726 -10.13 0.65 -12.33
N ARG A 727 -10.82 -0.50 -12.43
CA ARG A 727 -11.52 -0.95 -13.65
C ARG A 727 -12.99 -1.30 -13.41
N TRP A 728 -13.50 -1.01 -12.22
CA TRP A 728 -14.92 -1.10 -11.89
C TRP A 728 -15.40 0.14 -11.11
N PRO A 729 -15.61 1.28 -11.80
CA PRO A 729 -15.84 2.58 -11.14
C PRO A 729 -17.06 2.67 -10.22
N TRP A 730 -18.03 1.77 -10.36
CA TRP A 730 -19.17 1.63 -9.43
C TRP A 730 -18.71 1.47 -7.96
N LEU A 731 -17.53 0.90 -7.72
CA LEU A 731 -16.95 0.74 -6.36
C LEU A 731 -16.36 2.03 -5.75
N THR A 732 -16.48 3.17 -6.43
CA THR A 732 -16.18 4.48 -5.83
C THR A 732 -17.32 4.87 -4.87
N ASN A 733 -17.03 5.64 -3.82
CA ASN A 733 -18.08 6.08 -2.87
C ASN A 733 -19.31 6.72 -3.56
N PRO A 734 -19.17 7.66 -4.52
CA PRO A 734 -20.33 8.24 -5.21
C PRO A 734 -21.03 7.27 -6.16
N GLY A 735 -20.35 6.23 -6.64
CA GLY A 735 -20.91 5.25 -7.57
C GLY A 735 -21.80 4.19 -6.90
N LEU A 736 -21.69 4.03 -5.59
CA LEU A 736 -22.47 3.05 -4.83
C LEU A 736 -23.90 3.55 -4.60
N ALA A 737 -24.85 2.62 -4.63
CA ALA A 737 -26.21 2.82 -4.16
C ALA A 737 -26.67 1.52 -3.49
N ILE A 738 -27.42 1.64 -2.39
CA ILE A 738 -27.83 0.51 -1.57
C ILE A 738 -28.58 -0.53 -2.42
N ASP A 739 -28.15 -1.79 -2.31
CA ASP A 739 -28.75 -2.96 -2.95
C ASP A 739 -28.76 -2.93 -4.49
N ARG A 740 -27.89 -2.11 -5.10
CA ARG A 740 -27.78 -1.93 -6.55
C ARG A 740 -26.35 -2.09 -7.07
N LEU A 741 -26.24 -2.56 -8.30
CA LEU A 741 -25.00 -2.85 -9.00
C LEU A 741 -25.02 -2.22 -10.39
N SER A 742 -23.88 -1.71 -10.87
CA SER A 742 -23.67 -1.39 -12.28
C SER A 742 -22.43 -2.10 -12.81
N LEU A 743 -22.50 -2.56 -14.06
CA LEU A 743 -21.42 -3.26 -14.76
C LEU A 743 -21.14 -2.57 -16.10
N GLY A 744 -19.92 -2.06 -16.26
CA GLY A 744 -19.48 -1.41 -17.50
C GLY A 744 -20.28 -0.15 -17.80
N ALA A 745 -20.80 -0.04 -19.03
CA ALA A 745 -21.72 1.04 -19.44
C ALA A 745 -23.21 0.70 -19.20
N GLY A 746 -23.51 -0.39 -18.49
CA GLY A 746 -24.88 -0.79 -18.18
C GLY A 746 -25.55 0.09 -17.11
N PRO A 747 -26.89 0.11 -17.05
CA PRO A 747 -27.62 0.89 -16.06
C PRO A 747 -27.36 0.37 -14.64
N LEU A 748 -27.64 1.22 -13.65
CA LEU A 748 -27.66 0.82 -12.24
C LEU A 748 -28.91 -0.03 -11.95
N GLN A 749 -28.74 -1.31 -11.61
CA GLN A 749 -29.83 -2.27 -11.43
C GLN A 749 -29.87 -2.82 -10.00
N ARG A 750 -31.04 -3.28 -9.53
CA ARG A 750 -31.14 -4.02 -8.26
C ARG A 750 -30.28 -5.28 -8.31
N LEU A 751 -29.62 -5.64 -7.21
CA LEU A 751 -28.75 -6.82 -7.16
C LEU A 751 -29.46 -8.11 -7.59
N ALA A 752 -30.75 -8.25 -7.27
CA ALA A 752 -31.59 -9.39 -7.66
C ALA A 752 -31.65 -9.64 -9.18
N ALA A 753 -31.36 -8.63 -10.02
CA ALA A 753 -31.26 -8.80 -11.48
C ALA A 753 -30.01 -9.60 -11.89
N HIS A 754 -28.97 -9.63 -11.06
CA HIS A 754 -27.75 -10.41 -11.25
C HIS A 754 -27.80 -11.76 -10.54
N GLY A 755 -28.57 -11.87 -9.47
CA GLY A 755 -28.88 -13.13 -8.77
C GLY A 755 -29.63 -12.87 -7.46
N ARG A 756 -30.62 -13.72 -7.16
CA ARG A 756 -31.55 -13.53 -6.02
C ARG A 756 -30.98 -13.94 -4.67
N ARG A 757 -29.77 -14.51 -4.64
CA ARG A 757 -29.10 -14.98 -3.41
C ARG A 757 -27.68 -14.38 -3.25
N LEU A 758 -27.39 -13.31 -3.99
CA LEU A 758 -26.11 -12.62 -3.95
C LEU A 758 -26.10 -11.59 -2.81
N ARG A 759 -24.96 -11.37 -2.17
CA ARG A 759 -24.65 -10.17 -1.36
C ARG A 759 -23.35 -9.57 -1.85
N VAL A 760 -23.17 -8.27 -1.69
CA VAL A 760 -21.94 -7.57 -2.06
C VAL A 760 -21.45 -6.74 -0.90
N VAL A 761 -20.19 -6.97 -0.52
CA VAL A 761 -19.48 -6.20 0.49
C VAL A 761 -18.25 -5.57 -0.14
N ARG A 762 -18.12 -4.26 0.08
CA ARG A 762 -16.98 -3.47 -0.31
C ARG A 762 -16.13 -3.17 0.92
N ILE A 763 -14.84 -3.43 0.82
CA ILE A 763 -13.88 -3.26 1.91
C ILE A 763 -12.88 -2.19 1.54
N ALA A 764 -12.66 -1.21 2.41
CA ALA A 764 -11.61 -0.22 2.27
C ALA A 764 -10.58 -0.36 3.41
N SER A 765 -9.30 -0.29 3.05
CA SER A 765 -8.15 -0.22 3.98
C SER A 765 -7.69 1.23 4.20
N ASN A 766 -6.68 1.44 5.03
CA ASN A 766 -6.04 2.74 5.21
C ASN A 766 -5.14 3.15 4.02
N ASP A 767 -5.09 2.34 2.95
CA ASP A 767 -4.34 2.66 1.74
C ASP A 767 -4.75 4.05 1.24
N ARG A 768 -3.75 4.90 1.01
CA ARG A 768 -3.93 6.32 0.65
C ARG A 768 -4.76 7.10 1.67
N GLU A 769 -4.75 6.73 2.95
CA GLU A 769 -5.47 7.39 4.06
C GLU A 769 -7.00 7.43 3.85
N GLU A 770 -7.55 6.44 3.14
CA GLU A 770 -9.00 6.33 2.88
C GLU A 770 -9.81 5.94 4.10
N THR A 771 -9.25 5.14 5.02
CA THR A 771 -9.80 4.96 6.37
C THR A 771 -8.95 5.73 7.39
N PRO A 772 -9.55 6.24 8.47
CA PRO A 772 -8.84 7.10 9.42
C PRO A 772 -7.89 6.29 10.32
N GLN A 773 -6.86 6.95 10.88
CA GLN A 773 -6.20 6.40 12.06
C GLN A 773 -7.18 6.35 13.24
N TRP A 774 -6.86 5.57 14.28
CA TRP A 774 -7.74 5.42 15.44
C TRP A 774 -6.96 5.05 16.70
N TRP A 775 -7.67 5.08 17.83
CA TRP A 775 -7.26 4.51 19.11
C TRP A 775 -8.48 4.05 19.90
N ALA A 776 -8.28 3.18 20.90
CA ALA A 776 -9.31 2.86 21.87
C ALA A 776 -9.17 3.81 23.09
N PRO A 777 -10.18 4.63 23.43
CA PRO A 777 -10.11 5.48 24.62
C PRO A 777 -9.95 4.66 25.92
N ASP A 778 -9.12 5.16 26.85
CA ASP A 778 -8.87 4.56 28.16
C ASP A 778 -9.06 5.62 29.25
N GLY A 779 -10.28 5.72 29.78
CA GLY A 779 -10.70 6.87 30.59
C GLY A 779 -10.61 8.20 29.83
N ASP A 780 -10.50 9.30 30.58
CA ASP A 780 -10.53 10.65 30.00
C ASP A 780 -9.26 11.01 29.23
N SER A 781 -8.11 10.40 29.56
CA SER A 781 -6.80 10.82 29.05
C SER A 781 -5.94 9.71 28.44
N GLY A 782 -6.32 8.43 28.56
CA GLY A 782 -5.56 7.31 28.02
C GLY A 782 -6.00 6.84 26.62
N ALA A 783 -5.14 6.04 25.98
CA ALA A 783 -5.37 5.43 24.67
C ALA A 783 -4.71 4.05 24.55
N GLY A 784 -5.42 3.13 23.92
CA GLY A 784 -4.99 1.77 23.67
C GLY A 784 -5.34 1.27 22.27
N ILE A 785 -5.31 -0.05 22.13
CA ILE A 785 -5.63 -0.78 20.90
C ILE A 785 -6.63 -1.88 21.26
N ALA A 786 -7.63 -2.06 20.41
CA ALA A 786 -8.67 -3.05 20.58
C ALA A 786 -9.01 -3.76 19.27
N LYS A 787 -9.09 -5.09 19.28
CA LYS A 787 -9.75 -5.88 18.23
C LYS A 787 -11.27 -5.82 18.36
N GLY A 788 -11.97 -5.81 17.24
CA GLY A 788 -13.42 -6.00 17.18
C GLY A 788 -14.05 -5.54 15.87
N LEU A 789 -15.33 -5.85 15.73
CA LEU A 789 -16.26 -5.15 14.85
C LEU A 789 -16.87 -3.98 15.62
N TRP A 790 -16.96 -2.83 14.97
CA TRP A 790 -17.43 -1.58 15.55
C TRP A 790 -18.53 -0.95 14.71
N VAL A 791 -19.49 -0.36 15.40
CA VAL A 791 -20.64 0.36 14.87
C VAL A 791 -20.49 1.82 15.30
N PRO A 792 -20.57 2.81 14.39
CA PRO A 792 -20.62 4.22 14.80
C PRO A 792 -21.72 4.45 15.84
N ALA A 793 -21.47 5.25 16.88
CA ALA A 793 -22.46 5.43 17.96
C ALA A 793 -23.73 6.14 17.48
N ASP A 794 -23.61 7.00 16.47
CA ASP A 794 -24.66 7.74 15.79
C ASP A 794 -25.17 7.02 14.53
N ALA A 795 -24.82 5.74 14.35
CA ALA A 795 -25.26 4.96 13.20
C ALA A 795 -26.79 4.91 13.12
N PRO A 796 -27.39 5.18 11.95
CA PRO A 796 -28.83 5.04 11.75
C PRO A 796 -29.26 3.56 11.83
N GLN A 797 -30.56 3.31 11.97
CA GLN A 797 -31.10 1.96 12.08
C GLN A 797 -30.77 1.07 10.86
N ASP A 798 -30.66 1.68 9.67
CA ASP A 798 -30.34 1.03 8.40
C ASP A 798 -28.84 1.07 8.05
N ASN A 799 -27.97 1.31 9.04
CA ASN A 799 -26.52 1.43 8.85
C ASN A 799 -25.92 0.29 7.99
N ARG A 800 -25.12 0.69 7.00
CA ARG A 800 -24.41 -0.22 6.09
C ARG A 800 -22.89 -0.15 6.23
N LEU A 801 -22.36 0.68 7.12
CA LEU A 801 -20.92 0.88 7.27
C LEU A 801 -20.47 0.46 8.67
N PHE A 802 -19.56 -0.52 8.71
CA PHE A 802 -18.99 -1.04 9.95
C PHE A 802 -17.48 -0.93 9.90
N GLN A 803 -16.85 -0.91 11.07
CA GLN A 803 -15.40 -0.85 11.17
C GLN A 803 -14.85 -2.13 11.76
N SER A 804 -13.68 -2.57 11.29
CA SER A 804 -13.09 -3.85 11.68
C SER A 804 -11.62 -3.67 12.02
N THR A 805 -11.23 -3.96 13.25
CA THR A 805 -9.85 -3.85 13.75
C THR A 805 -9.34 -5.20 14.26
N SER A 806 -8.03 -5.39 14.25
CA SER A 806 -7.36 -6.54 14.86
C SER A 806 -6.56 -6.14 16.10
N ASP A 807 -6.02 -7.12 16.81
CA ASP A 807 -5.07 -6.87 17.90
C ASP A 807 -3.67 -6.59 17.36
N LYS A 808 -2.75 -6.19 18.24
CA LYS A 808 -1.31 -6.16 17.94
C LYS A 808 -0.81 -7.55 17.57
N ALA A 809 0.09 -7.64 16.58
CA ALA A 809 0.82 -8.88 16.33
C ALA A 809 1.58 -9.29 17.59
N SER A 810 1.64 -10.60 17.86
CA SER A 810 2.22 -11.17 19.09
C SER A 810 3.70 -10.79 19.30
N GLN A 811 4.43 -10.54 18.21
CA GLN A 811 5.84 -10.13 18.20
C GLN A 811 6.07 -8.66 18.61
N HIS A 812 5.03 -7.85 18.85
CA HIS A 812 5.15 -6.40 19.12
C HIS A 812 4.61 -6.01 20.50
N GLY A 813 5.38 -6.32 21.55
CA GLY A 813 5.02 -6.14 22.97
C GLY A 813 5.31 -4.78 23.61
N HIS A 814 5.53 -3.70 22.84
CA HIS A 814 5.98 -2.42 23.40
C HIS A 814 4.88 -1.64 24.16
N PRO A 815 5.27 -0.77 25.12
CA PRO A 815 4.35 0.03 25.94
C PRO A 815 3.41 0.92 25.10
N ARG A 816 2.17 1.14 25.58
CA ARG A 816 1.14 1.94 24.89
C ARG A 816 1.40 3.44 24.94
N ASP A 817 2.14 3.83 25.96
CA ASP A 817 2.55 5.17 26.38
C ASP A 817 3.94 5.58 25.86
N MET A 818 4.63 4.68 25.17
CA MET A 818 5.89 4.98 24.49
C MET A 818 5.79 6.24 23.62
N SER A 819 6.80 7.10 23.70
CA SER A 819 6.85 8.38 22.98
C SER A 819 8.00 8.38 21.99
N LYS A 820 7.83 9.03 20.83
CA LYS A 820 8.91 9.26 19.88
C LYS A 820 9.33 10.72 19.85
N PHE A 821 8.41 11.65 20.01
CA PHE A 821 8.68 13.05 19.71
C PHE A 821 9.07 13.89 20.91
N THR A 822 8.40 13.64 22.04
CA THR A 822 8.60 14.38 23.28
C THR A 822 9.04 13.46 24.40
N GLU A 823 9.76 13.97 25.39
CA GLU A 823 10.04 13.23 26.61
C GLU A 823 8.73 12.71 27.22
N HIS A 824 8.80 11.49 27.76
CA HIS A 824 7.69 10.92 28.49
C HIS A 824 8.23 10.01 29.56
N ARG A 825 7.76 10.15 30.80
CA ARG A 825 8.24 9.34 31.92
C ARG A 825 7.10 8.55 32.53
N ASN A 826 7.40 7.30 32.86
CA ASN A 826 6.47 6.47 33.64
C ASN A 826 6.46 6.89 35.12
N ALA A 827 5.59 6.26 35.92
CA ALA A 827 5.46 6.56 37.35
C ALA A 827 6.77 6.34 38.16
N ALA A 828 7.69 5.51 37.65
CA ALA A 828 9.00 5.26 38.25
C ALA A 828 10.08 6.26 37.76
N GLY A 829 9.71 7.27 36.97
CA GLY A 829 10.63 8.29 36.45
C GLY A 829 11.49 7.85 35.26
N ARG A 830 11.32 6.61 34.76
CA ARG A 830 12.05 6.09 33.59
C ARG A 830 11.51 6.73 32.32
N SER A 831 12.41 7.22 31.46
CA SER A 831 12.03 7.71 30.14
C SER A 831 11.49 6.58 29.26
N LEU A 832 10.37 6.88 28.61
CA LEU A 832 9.70 6.11 27.59
C LEU A 832 9.86 6.77 26.21
N ARG A 833 10.80 7.71 26.06
CA ARG A 833 11.19 8.26 24.75
C ARG A 833 12.04 7.21 24.02
N MET A 834 11.41 6.49 23.08
CA MET A 834 12.01 5.35 22.37
C MET A 834 11.88 5.48 20.85
N PRO A 835 12.60 6.43 20.20
CA PRO A 835 12.56 6.60 18.75
C PRO A 835 13.04 5.35 17.99
N GLY A 836 13.97 4.58 18.56
CA GLY A 836 14.49 3.33 18.01
C GLY A 836 13.54 2.14 18.03
N THR A 837 12.37 2.25 18.66
CA THR A 837 11.45 1.12 18.82
C THR A 837 10.25 1.25 17.87
N PRO A 838 9.92 0.23 17.05
CA PRO A 838 8.74 0.29 16.18
C PRO A 838 7.43 0.35 16.98
N ALA A 839 6.48 1.17 16.53
CA ALA A 839 5.16 1.28 17.14
C ALA A 839 4.06 0.83 16.18
N TRP A 840 3.83 -0.48 16.14
CA TRP A 840 2.81 -1.06 15.28
C TRP A 840 1.40 -0.76 15.79
N ASN A 841 0.52 -0.35 14.87
CA ASN A 841 -0.90 -0.13 15.15
C ASN A 841 -1.74 -0.86 14.10
N PRO A 842 -2.78 -1.60 14.51
CA PRO A 842 -3.65 -2.25 13.56
C PRO A 842 -4.42 -1.21 12.78
N GLU A 843 -4.53 -1.45 11.48
CA GLU A 843 -5.33 -0.63 10.58
C GLU A 843 -6.82 -0.88 10.84
N ILE A 844 -7.63 0.15 10.62
CA ILE A 844 -9.08 0.02 10.62
C ILE A 844 -9.54 -0.25 9.18
N LEU A 845 -10.38 -1.27 9.01
CA LEU A 845 -11.06 -1.54 7.75
C LEU A 845 -12.49 -1.02 7.82
N ASP A 846 -12.92 -0.35 6.77
CA ASP A 846 -14.33 -0.02 6.58
C ASP A 846 -14.99 -1.16 5.78
N LEU A 847 -15.99 -1.80 6.38
CA LEU A 847 -16.82 -2.85 5.80
C LEU A 847 -18.16 -2.25 5.38
N CYS A 848 -18.31 -1.98 4.10
CA CYS A 848 -19.53 -1.43 3.51
C CYS A 848 -20.40 -2.59 2.97
N MET A 849 -21.54 -2.81 3.60
CA MET A 849 -22.61 -3.70 3.15
C MET A 849 -23.32 -3.04 1.95
N ALA A 850 -22.68 -3.07 0.78
CA ALA A 850 -23.13 -2.35 -0.41
C ALA A 850 -24.46 -2.89 -0.93
N ALA A 851 -24.67 -4.20 -0.85
CA ALA A 851 -25.92 -4.83 -1.24
C ALA A 851 -26.18 -6.12 -0.45
N LEU A 852 -27.37 -6.21 0.15
CA LEU A 852 -27.85 -7.35 0.92
C LEU A 852 -29.20 -7.86 0.36
N GLN A 853 -29.66 -9.01 0.84
CA GLN A 853 -31.00 -9.52 0.53
C GLN A 853 -32.03 -9.02 1.55
N PRO A 854 -33.32 -8.94 1.19
CA PRO A 854 -34.37 -8.64 2.16
C PRO A 854 -34.33 -9.61 3.36
N GLY A 855 -34.37 -9.07 4.58
CA GLY A 855 -34.29 -9.84 5.83
C GLY A 855 -32.87 -10.11 6.34
N ASP A 856 -31.83 -9.82 5.55
CA ASP A 856 -30.45 -9.85 6.03
C ASP A 856 -30.22 -8.76 7.09
N ASP A 857 -29.59 -9.12 8.20
CA ASP A 857 -29.09 -8.17 9.20
C ASP A 857 -27.67 -7.69 8.80
N PRO A 858 -27.47 -6.40 8.47
CA PRO A 858 -26.16 -5.89 8.07
C PRO A 858 -25.07 -6.08 9.14
N GLU A 859 -25.37 -6.05 10.44
CA GLU A 859 -24.37 -6.24 11.49
C GLU A 859 -23.88 -7.70 11.54
N GLN A 860 -24.79 -8.66 11.33
CA GLN A 860 -24.43 -10.10 11.23
C GLN A 860 -23.52 -10.36 10.02
N TRP A 861 -23.85 -9.79 8.86
CA TRP A 861 -23.02 -9.92 7.66
C TRP A 861 -21.66 -9.24 7.81
N ALA A 862 -21.61 -8.07 8.46
CA ALA A 862 -20.34 -7.41 8.78
C ALA A 862 -19.50 -8.23 9.77
N MET A 863 -20.14 -8.86 10.76
CA MET A 863 -19.46 -9.78 11.70
C MET A 863 -18.92 -11.02 11.01
N TYR A 864 -19.67 -11.60 10.07
CA TYR A 864 -19.18 -12.71 9.26
C TYR A 864 -17.88 -12.33 8.56
N VAL A 865 -17.88 -11.18 7.86
CA VAL A 865 -16.72 -10.66 7.14
C VAL A 865 -15.55 -10.34 8.08
N HIS A 866 -15.82 -9.82 9.28
CA HIS A 866 -14.81 -9.62 10.33
C HIS A 866 -14.19 -10.95 10.77
N GLN A 867 -15.00 -11.97 11.07
CA GLN A 867 -14.52 -13.30 11.49
C GLN A 867 -13.69 -13.98 10.41
N GLN A 868 -13.97 -13.73 9.12
CA GLN A 868 -13.15 -14.23 8.00
C GLN A 868 -11.71 -13.66 7.97
N ARG A 869 -11.36 -12.72 8.85
CA ARG A 869 -9.99 -12.23 9.02
C ARG A 869 -9.15 -13.06 10.00
N PHE A 870 -9.74 -14.02 10.70
CA PHE A 870 -9.05 -14.77 11.76
C PHE A 870 -9.05 -16.28 11.46
N PRO A 871 -8.45 -16.72 10.33
CA PRO A 871 -8.23 -18.14 10.10
C PRO A 871 -7.18 -18.71 11.05
N ASP A 872 -7.44 -19.91 11.54
CA ASP A 872 -6.65 -20.60 12.56
C ASP A 872 -5.23 -20.97 12.13
N ASP A 873 -4.99 -21.13 10.83
CA ASP A 873 -3.68 -21.46 10.27
C ASP A 873 -2.78 -20.24 10.08
N TYR A 874 -3.21 -19.06 10.53
CA TYR A 874 -2.40 -17.85 10.60
C TYR A 874 -2.18 -17.43 12.06
N ALA A 875 -0.94 -17.04 12.39
CA ALA A 875 -0.60 -16.59 13.74
C ALA A 875 -1.23 -15.23 14.10
N ASN A 876 -1.44 -14.37 13.10
CA ASN A 876 -1.99 -13.03 13.25
C ASN A 876 -3.23 -12.85 12.38
N ALA A 877 -4.08 -11.89 12.74
CA ALA A 877 -5.24 -11.53 11.94
C ALA A 877 -4.84 -11.06 10.54
N LEU A 878 -5.60 -11.47 9.53
CA LEU A 878 -5.41 -11.02 8.17
C LEU A 878 -5.81 -9.54 8.01
N GLN A 879 -5.06 -8.85 7.15
CA GLN A 879 -5.40 -7.49 6.73
C GLN A 879 -6.70 -7.42 5.91
N LEU A 880 -7.06 -8.49 5.21
CA LEU A 880 -8.30 -8.60 4.44
C LEU A 880 -8.95 -9.95 4.77
N PRO A 881 -10.28 -10.09 4.66
CA PRO A 881 -10.95 -11.38 4.78
C PRO A 881 -10.34 -12.45 3.87
N LEU A 882 -10.35 -13.71 4.32
CA LEU A 882 -9.59 -14.82 3.73
C LEU A 882 -9.65 -14.88 2.19
N ALA A 883 -10.82 -14.84 1.58
CA ALA A 883 -10.93 -14.92 0.11
C ALA A 883 -10.22 -13.75 -0.61
N LEU A 884 -10.33 -12.52 -0.10
CA LEU A 884 -9.59 -11.36 -0.65
C LEU A 884 -8.10 -11.43 -0.36
N HIS A 885 -7.72 -11.94 0.81
CA HIS A 885 -6.31 -12.17 1.14
C HIS A 885 -5.66 -13.16 0.17
N LEU A 886 -6.35 -14.28 -0.14
CA LEU A 886 -5.89 -15.23 -1.15
C LEU A 886 -5.81 -14.59 -2.54
N ALA A 887 -6.82 -13.83 -2.96
CA ALA A 887 -6.78 -13.13 -4.24
C ALA A 887 -5.60 -12.12 -4.35
N ARG A 888 -5.29 -11.41 -3.26
CA ARG A 888 -4.11 -10.54 -3.17
C ARG A 888 -2.81 -11.33 -3.29
N LEU A 889 -2.70 -12.48 -2.62
CA LEU A 889 -1.51 -13.34 -2.72
C LEU A 889 -1.35 -13.97 -4.11
N ALA A 890 -2.45 -14.29 -4.81
CA ALA A 890 -2.40 -14.78 -6.18
C ALA A 890 -1.74 -13.76 -7.14
N ALA A 891 -1.91 -12.46 -6.89
CA ALA A 891 -1.24 -11.43 -7.70
C ALA A 891 0.30 -11.49 -7.61
N LYS A 892 0.89 -12.05 -6.54
CA LYS A 892 2.35 -12.26 -6.43
C LYS A 892 2.90 -13.25 -7.47
N TYR A 893 2.04 -14.06 -8.10
CA TYR A 893 2.43 -14.99 -9.17
C TYR A 893 2.54 -14.33 -10.55
N ALA A 894 2.04 -13.11 -10.71
CA ALA A 894 2.03 -12.37 -11.98
C ALA A 894 3.29 -11.50 -12.23
N GLU A 895 4.40 -11.84 -11.58
CA GLU A 895 5.68 -11.13 -11.68
C GLU A 895 6.38 -11.32 -13.04
N PRO A 896 7.20 -10.35 -13.52
CA PRO A 896 8.20 -9.61 -12.76
C PRO A 896 7.68 -8.25 -12.30
N MET A 897 7.38 -8.13 -11.00
CA MET A 897 7.06 -6.84 -10.40
C MET A 897 8.35 -6.00 -10.43
N GLU A 898 8.39 -5.01 -11.29
CA GLU A 898 8.91 -3.71 -10.89
C GLU A 898 7.79 -2.72 -11.15
N ASP A 899 7.24 -2.15 -10.08
CA ASP A 899 6.71 -0.80 -10.16
C ASP A 899 7.69 0.00 -11.01
N ARG A 900 7.20 0.63 -12.08
CA ARG A 900 7.93 1.78 -12.58
C ARG A 900 8.19 2.62 -11.35
N GLU A 901 9.46 2.93 -11.13
CA GLU A 901 9.86 4.17 -10.51
C GLU A 901 8.96 5.27 -11.11
N GLN A 902 7.81 5.50 -10.49
CA GLN A 902 7.29 6.84 -10.31
C GLN A 902 8.09 7.46 -9.17
N ALA A 903 9.42 7.42 -9.28
CA ALA A 903 10.23 8.58 -8.94
C ALA A 903 9.98 9.63 -10.04
N ASP A 904 8.70 10.02 -10.18
CA ASP A 904 8.41 11.34 -10.68
C ASP A 904 9.00 12.28 -9.62
N PRO A 905 9.89 13.20 -10.00
CA PRO A 905 10.41 14.16 -9.05
C PRO A 905 9.21 14.91 -8.45
N GLY A 906 9.03 14.83 -7.14
CA GLY A 906 7.87 15.40 -6.44
C GLY A 906 6.71 14.45 -6.09
N THR A 907 6.74 13.18 -6.48
CA THR A 907 5.84 12.15 -5.92
C THR A 907 6.63 11.00 -5.30
N ALA A 908 7.66 11.31 -4.49
CA ALA A 908 8.03 10.35 -3.44
C ALA A 908 6.71 9.98 -2.76
N SER A 909 6.36 8.70 -2.76
CA SER A 909 5.10 8.26 -2.21
C SER A 909 4.98 8.79 -0.77
N ILE A 910 4.23 9.87 -0.58
CA ILE A 910 3.87 10.41 0.73
C ILE A 910 2.83 9.47 1.35
N GLY A 911 2.95 8.16 1.16
CA GLY A 911 1.87 7.21 1.43
C GLY A 911 2.13 5.76 0.99
N ALA A 912 3.38 5.38 0.71
CA ALA A 912 3.71 3.97 0.77
C ALA A 912 3.87 3.69 2.27
N THR A 913 2.77 3.26 2.90
CA THR A 913 2.90 2.23 3.94
C THR A 913 3.91 1.24 3.39
N PRO A 914 4.99 0.90 4.10
CA PRO A 914 5.94 -0.10 3.61
C PRO A 914 5.11 -1.27 3.08
N GLU A 915 5.31 -1.63 1.81
CA GLU A 915 4.94 -2.98 1.42
C GLU A 915 5.52 -3.88 2.49
N HIS A 916 4.64 -4.67 3.12
CA HIS A 916 4.96 -5.65 4.14
C HIS A 916 6.35 -6.23 3.91
N GLY A 917 7.32 -5.66 4.61
CA GLY A 917 8.56 -6.34 4.85
C GLY A 917 8.17 -7.53 5.69
N GLU A 918 8.32 -8.71 5.11
CA GLU A 918 8.62 -9.88 5.92
C GLU A 918 9.80 -9.46 6.83
N GLU A 919 9.44 -9.34 8.11
CA GLU A 919 10.22 -9.61 9.31
C GLU A 919 11.75 -9.50 9.16
N ASP A 920 12.29 -8.33 9.56
CA ASP A 920 13.65 -8.24 10.09
C ASP A 920 13.56 -8.00 11.60
N GLU A 921 13.94 -9.02 12.38
CA GLU A 921 14.05 -8.98 13.83
C GLU A 921 15.18 -8.04 14.24
N SER A 922 14.85 -6.85 14.75
CA SER A 922 15.85 -5.92 15.29
C SER A 922 16.37 -6.39 16.64
N GLU A 923 17.68 -6.58 16.70
CA GLU A 923 18.47 -6.68 17.93
C GLU A 923 18.41 -5.38 18.76
N ASP A 924 18.17 -5.49 20.06
CA ASP A 924 18.95 -4.86 21.14
C ASP A 924 18.33 -5.24 22.50
N ASP A 925 19.11 -5.87 23.39
CA ASP A 925 18.85 -5.81 24.83
C ASP A 925 20.18 -5.57 25.56
N ALA A 926 20.23 -4.41 26.21
CA ALA A 926 20.94 -4.16 27.45
C ALA A 926 20.00 -3.37 28.35
#